data_AF-K1REE8-F1
#
_entry.id   AF-K1REE8-F1
#
_cell.length_a   1.000
_cell.length_b   1.000
_cell.length_c   1.000
_cell.angle_alpha   90.00
_cell.angle_beta   90.00
_cell.angle_gamma   90.00
#
_symmetry.space_group_name_H-M   'P 1'
#
loop_
_entity.id
_entity.type
_entity.pdbx_description
1 polymer ?
#
loop_
_entity_poly.entity_id
_entity_poly.type
_entity_poly.pdbx_seq_one_letter_code
_entity_poly.pdbx_strand_id
1 'polypeptide(L)'
;MGCPVANFKLGGNTCIIPGPADALPGPSAMNRLWDLLLFWFLLQVGNQGSHGHNDGKIGDIGFKCPSGSKFYQGYCLRKETVPMTWEDAKTACLRSGMYLAWLEDDIENEYVATQVMSEVNQYWIGLSNTSSTSGQNEVSWSRYRMSEDKTIPVYKGMWKNLQPADFMEENKCVSTLKDEYDNHWTVTNCRKKLPFVCKLMGAPKPHASSCSELKMLEKGTPGSITMTSFDNNAFCTWTIQAPVGDRIKITISSSFHLEENADVLSVWTGVADSLIWNDMKKLTAGSSWQNLESPLYGTAVPFGLQLEWLITAGSYQVVTLEFLEVDLPTSSSLQVYDGEDLMAPQVFTLNKTPMHPIYISRSKSVRVVLSTDEHEYTKYRGFQLKYKEGCNIEMKQQGTIYSPGYKVGSYPSNVTCAWILTRNTGEAKPISLRFTEFNVKSNSDYVEVYNDTAGTALHTGSGLTGTSDITEIFSSTDGYLNVTFKSNLVLVEKGFKAEFSVDCPMLTLSQWTVNSVTDKYTALNTEIELSCQPGYSFKQEEYNRESSVALKCLPGGKWNVSRIPDCQITYCSTPPAVQNGILKSATGGKVGDNATYECNGGFTLSGSPPIQCQENGVWEAKPSCNVIDCGTPEQVPGAEIYSYTDTLYGSSFNFSCLTGSVRSGVSVNEDYTVTCQENRRWGFGNLTCTVGRCTDPGTPGGAVQVVRSYEAGELLSFRCLRSGYEPVPSAPLMCQQDVTPPKFSNCLNVPFYVDKMEATDFVVPTASDNSGLVKNVTVMPYNFKPGTVVSEDVNVTYTAVDNSGNSATCTVSFIIKDRSPPELTCPKILEKTINTTIGIKVDLNESVTTGATFYPNQFITLNPSTLDGPRKTTLYKFREHIETLLSQKLMR
;
A
#
# COMPACT_ATOMS: atom_id res chain seq x y z
N MET A 1 24.66 -13.77 -6.72
CA MET A 1 24.54 -14.03 -8.17
C MET A 1 23.35 -13.22 -8.68
N GLY A 2 23.36 -12.47 -9.78
CA GLY A 2 24.44 -12.12 -10.70
C GLY A 2 23.89 -11.13 -11.75
N CYS A 3 24.60 -10.01 -11.94
CA CYS A 3 24.54 -8.98 -12.99
C CYS A 3 23.93 -9.36 -14.38
N PRO A 4 23.40 -8.38 -15.16
CA PRO A 4 24.32 -7.45 -15.84
C PRO A 4 24.00 -5.96 -15.84
N VAL A 5 25.09 -5.20 -15.96
CA VAL A 5 25.22 -3.75 -16.15
C VAL A 5 25.55 -3.48 -17.62
N ALA A 6 25.23 -2.30 -18.15
CA ALA A 6 25.90 -1.75 -19.32
C ALA A 6 26.31 -0.28 -19.07
N ASN A 7 27.61 0.00 -19.16
CA ASN A 7 28.24 1.33 -19.07
C ASN A 7 28.84 1.70 -20.44
N PHE A 8 28.90 2.99 -20.80
CA PHE A 8 29.86 3.50 -21.80
C PHE A 8 30.34 4.95 -21.53
N LYS A 9 31.50 5.30 -22.12
CA LYS A 9 32.43 6.44 -21.88
C LYS A 9 33.02 6.93 -23.23
N LEU A 10 33.68 8.10 -23.41
CA LEU A 10 34.14 9.20 -22.52
C LEU A 10 34.41 10.50 -23.36
N GLY A 11 34.22 11.69 -22.79
CA GLY A 11 34.84 12.97 -23.25
C GLY A 11 34.18 13.69 -24.43
N GLY A 12 34.42 14.99 -24.68
CA GLY A 12 35.16 16.01 -23.92
C GLY A 12 35.41 17.30 -24.74
N ASN A 13 35.43 18.48 -24.09
CA ASN A 13 35.69 19.84 -24.63
C ASN A 13 34.61 20.40 -25.61
N THR A 14 34.31 21.71 -25.75
CA THR A 14 34.98 22.96 -25.34
C THR A 14 33.94 24.12 -25.16
N CYS A 15 34.31 25.24 -24.52
CA CYS A 15 33.44 26.41 -24.29
C CYS A 15 33.33 27.39 -25.49
N ILE A 16 32.28 28.24 -25.50
CA ILE A 16 32.32 29.73 -25.62
C ILE A 16 30.89 30.33 -25.47
N ILE A 17 30.80 31.54 -24.90
CA ILE A 17 29.56 32.31 -24.64
C ILE A 17 29.44 33.44 -25.69
N PRO A 18 28.22 33.90 -26.04
CA PRO A 18 27.93 35.33 -25.79
C PRO A 18 26.55 35.59 -25.15
N GLY A 19 26.47 36.70 -24.42
CA GLY A 19 25.29 37.18 -23.69
C GLY A 19 24.39 38.17 -24.47
N PRO A 20 23.50 38.92 -23.78
CA PRO A 20 22.22 39.38 -24.35
C PRO A 20 22.01 40.92 -24.45
N ALA A 21 20.97 41.32 -25.21
CA ALA A 21 20.24 42.61 -25.23
C ALA A 21 19.10 42.50 -26.29
N ASP A 22 17.94 43.19 -26.29
CA ASP A 22 17.24 44.01 -25.27
C ASP A 22 15.74 44.25 -25.64
N ALA A 23 14.95 44.71 -24.66
CA ALA A 23 13.75 45.58 -24.72
C ALA A 23 12.44 45.26 -25.53
N LEU A 24 11.33 45.02 -24.77
CA LEU A 24 10.05 45.83 -24.60
C LEU A 24 9.20 46.33 -25.82
N PRO A 25 7.94 46.83 -25.68
CA PRO A 25 7.11 47.13 -24.47
C PRO A 25 5.64 46.60 -24.48
N GLY A 26 4.85 46.90 -23.43
CA GLY A 26 3.39 46.66 -23.32
C GLY A 26 2.54 47.94 -23.13
N PRO A 27 1.22 47.83 -22.87
CA PRO A 27 0.44 48.81 -22.04
C PRO A 27 -0.79 48.21 -21.28
N SER A 28 -1.55 48.87 -20.37
CA SER A 28 -1.28 49.93 -19.36
C SER A 28 -2.54 50.25 -18.49
N ALA A 29 -2.51 50.10 -17.15
CA ALA A 29 -3.45 50.74 -16.18
C ALA A 29 -2.85 50.69 -14.74
N MET A 30 -2.35 51.75 -14.08
CA MET A 30 -2.93 53.03 -13.60
C MET A 30 -4.05 52.85 -12.55
N ASN A 31 -4.06 53.50 -11.37
CA ASN A 31 -3.45 54.78 -10.94
C ASN A 31 -3.32 54.93 -9.40
N ARG A 32 -2.26 55.61 -8.88
CA ARG A 32 -2.31 56.77 -7.94
C ARG A 32 -0.92 57.19 -7.36
N LEU A 33 -0.63 58.49 -7.46
CA LEU A 33 0.47 59.25 -6.80
C LEU A 33 -0.04 59.84 -5.44
N TRP A 34 0.74 60.42 -4.50
CA TRP A 34 1.81 61.44 -4.62
C TRP A 34 2.80 61.50 -3.42
N ASP A 35 4.06 61.80 -3.76
CA ASP A 35 5.14 62.58 -3.11
C ASP A 35 5.63 62.43 -1.66
N LEU A 36 6.97 62.31 -1.58
CA LEU A 36 7.85 62.68 -0.46
C LEU A 36 9.06 63.46 -1.01
N LEU A 37 9.25 64.71 -0.58
CA LEU A 37 10.49 65.48 -0.77
C LEU A 37 10.67 66.48 0.38
N LEU A 38 11.81 66.45 1.06
CA LEU A 38 12.72 67.61 1.22
C LEU A 38 13.97 67.28 2.07
N PHE A 39 15.11 67.81 1.65
CA PHE A 39 16.41 67.75 2.32
C PHE A 39 16.67 69.07 3.11
N TRP A 40 17.63 69.02 4.05
CA TRP A 40 18.08 70.15 4.89
C TRP A 40 19.03 71.15 4.17
N PHE A 41 19.05 72.44 4.59
CA PHE A 41 20.27 73.18 5.05
C PHE A 41 20.07 74.64 5.58
N LEU A 42 20.75 74.96 6.70
CA LEU A 42 21.39 76.21 7.20
C LEU A 42 20.72 77.62 7.36
N LEU A 43 20.63 78.06 8.65
CA LEU A 43 21.34 79.17 9.36
C LEU A 43 21.22 80.71 9.04
N GLN A 44 21.12 81.48 10.16
CA GLN A 44 21.50 82.89 10.48
C GLN A 44 20.53 84.12 10.40
N VAL A 45 20.11 84.58 11.60
CA VAL A 45 20.28 85.92 12.24
C VAL A 45 20.09 87.24 11.44
N GLY A 46 19.23 88.15 11.95
CA GLY A 46 19.19 89.59 11.59
C GLY A 46 18.24 90.45 12.46
N ASN A 47 18.60 91.71 12.77
CA ASN A 47 17.96 92.62 13.76
C ASN A 47 17.42 93.93 13.06
N GLN A 48 16.75 94.94 13.66
CA GLN A 48 16.55 95.38 15.06
C GLN A 48 15.31 96.33 15.19
N GLY A 49 14.72 96.49 16.39
CA GLY A 49 13.93 97.67 16.83
C GLY A 49 12.39 97.63 16.64
N SER A 50 11.56 98.26 17.49
CA SER A 50 11.82 99.07 18.71
C SER A 50 10.55 99.31 19.59
N HIS A 51 10.72 99.39 20.91
CA HIS A 51 9.82 99.93 21.97
C HIS A 51 8.41 99.29 22.21
N GLY A 52 7.96 99.04 23.45
CA GLY A 52 8.61 99.27 24.76
C GLY A 52 7.82 98.79 26.00
N HIS A 53 8.37 99.10 27.18
CA HIS A 53 7.92 98.83 28.58
C HIS A 53 7.99 97.40 29.18
N ASN A 54 8.89 97.27 30.18
CA ASN A 54 8.80 96.65 31.53
C ASN A 54 7.80 95.49 31.78
N ASP A 55 8.12 94.41 32.51
CA ASP A 55 9.19 94.15 33.51
C ASP A 55 9.91 92.79 33.31
N GLY A 56 11.02 92.59 34.04
CA GLY A 56 11.90 91.43 33.91
C GLY A 56 11.35 90.09 34.43
N LYS A 57 11.67 89.01 33.69
CA LYS A 57 11.40 87.60 34.04
C LYS A 57 12.67 86.76 33.97
N ILE A 58 12.86 85.85 34.93
CA ILE A 58 13.22 84.43 34.73
C ILE A 58 12.61 83.67 35.93
N GLY A 59 11.93 82.54 35.81
CA GLY A 59 11.48 81.82 34.61
C GLY A 59 10.52 80.69 34.98
N ASP A 60 9.40 80.60 34.27
CA ASP A 60 8.38 79.55 34.42
C ASP A 60 7.89 79.19 33.02
N ILE A 61 8.21 77.99 32.53
CA ILE A 61 7.74 77.49 31.23
C ILE A 61 6.48 76.66 31.46
N GLY A 62 5.49 77.26 32.12
CA GLY A 62 4.18 76.65 32.32
C GLY A 62 3.48 76.42 30.98
N PHE A 63 3.04 75.18 30.75
CA PHE A 63 2.20 74.83 29.60
C PHE A 63 0.96 75.72 29.59
N LYS A 64 0.79 76.51 28.52
CA LYS A 64 -0.41 77.33 28.30
C LYS A 64 -1.32 76.64 27.30
N CYS A 65 -2.59 76.49 27.68
CA CYS A 65 -3.61 76.03 26.75
C CYS A 65 -3.67 76.92 25.49
N PRO A 66 -4.02 76.35 24.31
CA PRO A 66 -4.19 77.12 23.08
C PRO A 66 -5.18 78.28 23.27
N SER A 67 -4.89 79.43 22.67
CA SER A 67 -5.70 80.66 22.77
C SER A 67 -7.20 80.38 22.58
N GLY A 68 -8.01 80.83 23.53
CA GLY A 68 -9.46 80.58 23.58
C GLY A 68 -9.87 79.34 24.39
N SER A 69 -8.94 78.54 24.89
CA SER A 69 -9.21 77.35 25.71
C SER A 69 -8.97 77.60 27.21
N LYS A 70 -9.77 76.97 28.06
CA LYS A 70 -9.65 76.94 29.53
C LYS A 70 -8.92 75.68 29.99
N PHE A 71 -8.13 75.78 31.06
CA PHE A 71 -7.47 74.62 31.66
C PHE A 71 -8.34 74.02 32.78
N TYR A 72 -8.56 72.70 32.74
CA TYR A 72 -9.23 71.94 33.80
C TYR A 72 -8.50 70.61 33.99
N GLN A 73 -8.01 70.33 35.20
CA GLN A 73 -7.43 69.03 35.59
C GLN A 73 -6.46 68.36 34.58
N GLY A 74 -5.63 69.13 33.87
CA GLY A 74 -4.68 68.58 32.88
C GLY A 74 -5.23 68.43 31.45
N TYR A 75 -6.43 68.97 31.20
CA TYR A 75 -7.04 69.11 29.89
C TYR A 75 -7.18 70.58 29.49
N CYS A 76 -7.20 70.86 28.19
CA CYS A 76 -7.64 72.15 27.66
C CYS A 76 -9.01 72.00 27.00
N LEU A 77 -9.99 72.75 27.49
CA LEU A 77 -11.38 72.78 27.04
C LEU A 77 -11.63 74.07 26.25
N ARG A 78 -12.02 73.97 24.98
CA ARG A 78 -12.26 75.12 24.09
C ARG A 78 -13.74 75.21 23.73
N LYS A 79 -14.35 76.39 23.91
CA LYS A 79 -15.72 76.66 23.47
C LYS A 79 -15.74 76.98 21.97
N GLU A 80 -16.64 76.33 21.24
CA GLU A 80 -16.90 76.61 19.83
C GLU A 80 -18.33 77.13 19.70
N THR A 81 -18.46 78.43 19.40
CA THR A 81 -19.75 79.14 19.41
C THR A 81 -20.53 79.02 18.10
N VAL A 82 -19.89 78.60 17.00
CA VAL A 82 -20.53 78.41 15.69
C VAL A 82 -21.42 77.16 15.74
N PRO A 83 -22.75 77.26 15.62
CA PRO A 83 -23.61 76.10 15.80
C PRO A 83 -23.47 75.10 14.64
N MET A 84 -23.12 73.86 14.96
CA MET A 84 -22.88 72.78 13.99
C MET A 84 -23.73 71.55 14.30
N THR A 85 -23.95 70.69 13.32
CA THR A 85 -24.51 69.35 13.59
C THR A 85 -23.51 68.56 14.43
N TRP A 86 -23.94 67.51 15.12
CA TRP A 86 -23.04 66.77 16.03
C TRP A 86 -21.81 66.19 15.29
N GLU A 87 -21.99 65.67 14.07
CA GLU A 87 -20.89 65.11 13.28
C GLU A 87 -19.96 66.20 12.69
N ASP A 88 -20.53 67.34 12.30
CA ASP A 88 -19.74 68.52 11.87
C ASP A 88 -18.89 69.06 13.04
N ALA A 89 -19.46 69.14 14.25
CA ALA A 89 -18.80 69.58 15.47
C ALA A 89 -17.62 68.67 15.86
N LYS A 90 -17.85 67.35 15.85
CA LYS A 90 -16.82 66.31 16.01
C LYS A 90 -15.69 66.48 14.98
N THR A 91 -16.04 66.69 13.72
CA THR A 91 -15.06 66.93 12.64
C THR A 91 -14.28 68.24 12.83
N ALA A 92 -14.92 69.30 13.33
CA ALA A 92 -14.30 70.60 13.58
C ALA A 92 -13.29 70.56 14.75
N CYS A 93 -13.62 69.85 15.84
CA CYS A 93 -12.64 69.60 16.91
C CYS A 93 -11.42 68.83 16.38
N LEU A 94 -11.65 67.74 15.63
CA LEU A 94 -10.58 66.88 15.10
C LEU A 94 -9.63 67.63 14.16
N ARG A 95 -10.15 68.52 13.29
CA ARG A 95 -9.32 69.42 12.46
C ARG A 95 -8.44 70.37 13.25
N SER A 96 -8.75 70.61 14.52
CA SER A 96 -7.98 71.44 15.45
C SER A 96 -7.04 70.63 16.35
N GLY A 97 -6.90 69.33 16.13
CA GLY A 97 -6.12 68.44 17.01
C GLY A 97 -6.78 68.16 18.37
N MET A 98 -8.09 68.41 18.49
CA MET A 98 -8.88 68.21 19.71
C MET A 98 -10.01 67.19 19.47
N TYR A 99 -10.63 66.69 20.54
CA TYR A 99 -11.80 65.82 20.46
C TYR A 99 -13.07 66.57 20.87
N LEU A 100 -14.25 66.13 20.43
CA LEU A 100 -15.51 66.62 21.00
C LEU A 100 -15.58 66.14 22.46
N ALA A 101 -15.79 67.04 23.41
CA ALA A 101 -15.51 66.77 24.82
C ALA A 101 -16.39 65.64 25.39
N TRP A 102 -15.76 64.59 25.92
CA TRP A 102 -16.36 63.71 26.91
C TRP A 102 -16.07 64.26 28.31
N LEU A 103 -17.02 64.07 29.23
CA LEU A 103 -16.98 64.58 30.59
C LEU A 103 -16.90 63.38 31.54
N GLU A 104 -15.89 63.38 32.42
CA GLU A 104 -15.49 62.21 33.23
C GLU A 104 -16.17 62.19 34.60
N ASP A 105 -16.23 63.35 35.27
CA ASP A 105 -16.82 63.55 36.59
C ASP A 105 -17.80 64.73 36.62
N ASP A 106 -18.48 64.90 37.75
CA ASP A 106 -19.53 65.88 37.90
C ASP A 106 -18.95 67.29 37.95
N ILE A 107 -17.87 67.45 38.70
CA ILE A 107 -17.06 68.66 38.79
C ILE A 107 -16.62 69.15 37.39
N GLU A 108 -16.27 68.26 36.45
CA GLU A 108 -15.93 68.61 35.06
C GLU A 108 -17.16 69.11 34.29
N ASN A 109 -18.32 68.46 34.44
CA ASN A 109 -19.55 68.90 33.79
C ASN A 109 -20.02 70.27 34.32
N GLU A 110 -19.94 70.52 35.63
CA GLU A 110 -20.23 71.83 36.22
C GLU A 110 -19.22 72.89 35.76
N TYR A 111 -17.92 72.56 35.75
CA TYR A 111 -16.88 73.45 35.25
C TYR A 111 -17.12 73.82 33.78
N VAL A 112 -17.49 72.86 32.93
CA VAL A 112 -17.84 73.14 31.53
C VAL A 112 -19.08 74.04 31.44
N ALA A 113 -20.16 73.76 32.18
CA ALA A 113 -21.40 74.54 32.14
C ALA A 113 -21.28 75.97 32.73
N THR A 114 -20.34 76.18 33.66
CA THR A 114 -20.15 77.46 34.38
C THR A 114 -18.95 78.28 33.91
N GLN A 115 -17.87 77.66 33.41
CA GLN A 115 -16.61 78.34 33.06
C GLN A 115 -16.25 78.29 31.56
N VAL A 116 -16.77 77.31 30.81
CA VAL A 116 -16.48 77.12 29.38
C VAL A 116 -17.66 77.53 28.51
N MET A 117 -18.86 77.04 28.81
CA MET A 117 -20.12 77.27 28.10
C MET A 117 -21.10 78.13 28.91
N SER A 118 -20.56 79.03 29.75
CA SER A 118 -21.32 79.89 30.66
C SER A 118 -22.50 80.63 30.02
N GLU A 119 -22.30 81.09 28.77
CA GLU A 119 -23.21 81.89 27.94
C GLU A 119 -24.17 81.05 27.06
N VAL A 120 -24.11 79.72 27.11
CA VAL A 120 -24.82 78.83 26.17
C VAL A 120 -25.74 77.87 26.91
N ASN A 121 -27.05 78.00 26.68
CA ASN A 121 -28.05 77.17 27.38
C ASN A 121 -28.08 75.71 26.90
N GLN A 122 -27.70 75.41 25.64
CA GLN A 122 -27.64 74.03 25.14
C GLN A 122 -26.46 73.84 24.18
N TYR A 123 -25.63 72.81 24.40
CA TYR A 123 -24.42 72.54 23.59
C TYR A 123 -24.09 71.05 23.45
N TRP A 124 -23.37 70.68 22.40
CA TRP A 124 -22.95 69.29 22.14
C TRP A 124 -21.76 68.85 22.99
N ILE A 125 -21.82 67.58 23.41
CA ILE A 125 -20.73 66.79 24.01
C ILE A 125 -20.55 65.47 23.24
N GLY A 126 -19.48 64.73 23.53
CA GLY A 126 -18.92 63.64 22.71
C GLY A 126 -19.73 62.33 22.57
N LEU A 127 -21.05 62.35 22.74
CA LEU A 127 -21.93 61.18 22.84
C LEU A 127 -23.05 61.16 21.77
N SER A 128 -23.21 60.04 21.05
CA SER A 128 -24.29 59.87 20.06
C SER A 128 -24.72 58.42 19.80
N ASN A 129 -25.94 58.27 19.28
CA ASN A 129 -26.56 57.04 18.78
C ASN A 129 -26.92 57.21 17.29
N THR A 130 -25.94 57.05 16.42
CA THR A 130 -26.09 57.17 14.96
C THR A 130 -25.79 55.83 14.32
N SER A 131 -26.79 55.22 13.70
CA SER A 131 -26.62 54.02 12.87
C SER A 131 -25.64 54.34 11.72
N SER A 132 -24.50 53.63 11.69
CA SER A 132 -23.62 53.65 10.53
C SER A 132 -24.23 52.81 9.41
N THR A 133 -23.84 53.06 8.16
CA THR A 133 -24.48 52.53 6.93
C THR A 133 -24.32 51.01 6.70
N SER A 134 -24.05 50.24 7.77
CA SER A 134 -23.77 48.80 7.80
C SER A 134 -24.77 47.99 8.63
N GLY A 135 -25.83 48.59 9.16
CA GLY A 135 -26.93 47.86 9.82
C GLY A 135 -26.68 47.46 11.28
N GLN A 136 -25.78 48.14 11.98
CA GLN A 136 -25.63 48.07 13.43
C GLN A 136 -25.78 49.46 14.07
N ASN A 137 -26.46 49.53 15.22
CA ASN A 137 -26.57 50.75 16.02
C ASN A 137 -25.24 51.01 16.73
N GLU A 138 -24.41 51.87 16.14
CA GLU A 138 -23.10 52.23 16.67
C GLU A 138 -23.19 53.48 17.56
N VAL A 139 -23.04 53.28 18.87
CA VAL A 139 -22.95 54.39 19.83
C VAL A 139 -21.56 55.02 19.71
N SER A 140 -21.45 56.14 18.99
CA SER A 140 -20.18 56.78 18.64
C SER A 140 -19.66 57.67 19.78
N TRP A 141 -19.03 57.06 20.78
CA TRP A 141 -18.14 57.78 21.70
C TRP A 141 -16.96 58.38 20.94
N SER A 142 -16.59 59.62 21.27
CA SER A 142 -15.44 60.32 20.66
C SER A 142 -14.35 60.64 21.70
N ARG A 143 -13.59 59.67 22.24
CA ARG A 143 -13.39 58.27 21.81
C ARG A 143 -12.91 57.41 22.99
N TYR A 144 -13.77 56.55 23.53
CA TYR A 144 -13.39 55.38 24.33
C TYR A 144 -14.08 54.16 23.72
N ARG A 145 -13.31 53.14 23.31
CA ARG A 145 -13.85 51.81 23.01
C ARG A 145 -13.25 50.81 24.01
N MET A 146 -13.62 50.98 25.28
CA MET A 146 -13.60 49.89 26.25
C MET A 146 -14.95 49.18 26.19
N SER A 147 -14.98 47.95 25.69
CA SER A 147 -15.87 46.87 26.13
C SER A 147 -15.71 45.63 25.22
N GLU A 148 -15.28 44.52 25.82
CA GLU A 148 -15.93 43.24 25.52
C GLU A 148 -17.40 43.31 25.98
N ASP A 149 -18.27 42.46 25.44
CA ASP A 149 -19.73 42.52 25.57
C ASP A 149 -20.29 43.10 26.90
N LYS A 150 -20.85 44.30 26.77
CA LYS A 150 -21.96 44.84 27.59
C LYS A 150 -21.89 44.56 29.10
N THR A 151 -21.08 45.35 29.80
CA THR A 151 -21.68 46.21 30.83
C THR A 151 -21.78 47.63 30.29
N ILE A 152 -23.01 48.14 30.16
CA ILE A 152 -23.26 49.58 30.03
C ILE A 152 -22.49 50.27 31.16
N PRO A 153 -21.78 51.38 30.94
CA PRO A 153 -21.24 52.16 32.04
C PRO A 153 -22.40 52.50 32.98
N VAL A 154 -22.40 51.91 34.18
CA VAL A 154 -23.28 52.40 35.24
C VAL A 154 -22.80 53.81 35.49
N TYR A 155 -23.58 54.81 35.06
CA TYR A 155 -23.33 56.24 35.30
C TYR A 155 -23.48 56.51 36.80
N LYS A 156 -22.47 56.07 37.55
CA LYS A 156 -22.56 55.86 38.99
C LYS A 156 -22.30 57.18 39.72
N GLY A 157 -23.32 58.04 39.75
CA GLY A 157 -23.38 59.21 40.63
C GLY A 157 -23.48 60.58 39.97
N MET A 158 -23.97 60.70 38.72
CA MET A 158 -23.81 61.92 37.93
C MET A 158 -25.15 62.61 37.57
N TRP A 159 -25.34 63.83 38.09
CA TRP A 159 -26.38 64.85 37.78
C TRP A 159 -27.87 64.49 37.96
N LYS A 160 -28.33 63.29 37.59
CA LYS A 160 -29.63 62.71 38.03
C LYS A 160 -29.69 61.22 37.73
N ASN A 161 -30.32 60.44 38.62
CA ASN A 161 -30.53 59.01 38.40
C ASN A 161 -31.15 58.74 37.02
N LEU A 162 -30.57 57.79 36.28
CA LEU A 162 -31.05 57.31 34.97
C LEU A 162 -30.97 58.30 33.80
N GLN A 163 -30.06 59.29 33.83
CA GLN A 163 -29.77 60.13 32.66
C GLN A 163 -28.56 59.63 31.85
N PRO A 164 -28.55 59.77 30.51
CA PRO A 164 -29.65 60.25 29.67
C PRO A 164 -30.79 59.20 29.58
N ALA A 165 -32.02 59.64 29.84
CA ALA A 165 -33.22 58.82 29.70
C ALA A 165 -33.63 58.69 28.21
N ASP A 166 -34.34 57.60 27.87
CA ASP A 166 -34.86 57.28 26.52
C ASP A 166 -33.82 57.23 25.38
N PHE A 167 -32.75 56.46 25.60
CA PHE A 167 -31.70 56.23 24.60
C PHE A 167 -31.98 55.02 23.66
N MET A 168 -33.20 54.92 23.11
CA MET A 168 -33.61 53.82 22.20
C MET A 168 -33.97 54.24 20.76
N GLU A 169 -33.95 55.53 20.43
CA GLU A 169 -34.18 56.00 19.05
C GLU A 169 -32.86 56.29 18.30
N GLU A 170 -32.81 55.98 17.00
CA GLU A 170 -31.70 56.32 16.10
C GLU A 170 -31.62 57.82 15.79
N ASN A 171 -30.45 58.31 15.39
CA ASN A 171 -30.15 59.73 15.09
C ASN A 171 -30.32 60.69 16.30
N LYS A 172 -30.02 60.18 17.50
CA LYS A 172 -30.08 60.91 18.76
C LYS A 172 -28.67 61.16 19.32
N CYS A 173 -28.41 62.38 19.74
CA CYS A 173 -27.12 62.85 20.27
C CYS A 173 -27.31 63.52 21.62
N VAL A 174 -26.33 63.42 22.52
CA VAL A 174 -26.43 64.05 23.85
C VAL A 174 -25.90 65.47 23.80
N SER A 175 -26.70 66.38 24.35
CA SER A 175 -26.34 67.76 24.62
C SER A 175 -26.52 68.04 26.11
N THR A 176 -25.67 68.87 26.69
CA THR A 176 -25.96 69.45 28.01
C THR A 176 -27.02 70.54 27.83
N LEU A 177 -28.00 70.59 28.74
CA LEU A 177 -29.01 71.64 28.86
C LEU A 177 -28.90 72.28 30.24
N LYS A 178 -28.77 73.61 30.25
CA LYS A 178 -28.66 74.45 31.43
C LYS A 178 -30.00 75.11 31.69
N ASP A 179 -30.60 74.79 32.84
CA ASP A 179 -31.86 75.33 33.33
C ASP A 179 -31.60 76.27 34.54
N GLU A 180 -32.60 77.03 35.01
CA GLU A 180 -32.45 77.97 36.13
C GLU A 180 -32.00 77.31 37.45
N TYR A 181 -32.20 75.99 37.58
CA TYR A 181 -31.97 75.24 38.81
C TYR A 181 -31.00 74.07 38.70
N ASP A 182 -30.61 73.65 37.48
CA ASP A 182 -29.78 72.44 37.28
C ASP A 182 -29.12 72.35 35.88
N ASN A 183 -27.93 71.74 35.80
CA ASN A 183 -27.21 71.42 34.56
C ASN A 183 -27.34 69.93 34.26
N HIS A 184 -28.18 69.55 33.29
CA HIS A 184 -28.48 68.14 33.04
C HIS A 184 -28.20 67.72 31.60
N TRP A 185 -28.07 66.41 31.36
CA TRP A 185 -27.88 65.88 30.00
C TRP A 185 -29.23 65.55 29.37
N THR A 186 -29.41 65.98 28.12
CA THR A 186 -30.63 65.71 27.34
C THR A 186 -30.30 65.16 25.96
N VAL A 187 -31.22 64.36 25.45
CA VAL A 187 -31.11 63.68 24.16
C VAL A 187 -31.82 64.50 23.09
N THR A 188 -31.14 64.84 22.00
CA THR A 188 -31.65 65.72 20.94
C THR A 188 -31.26 65.18 19.56
N ASN A 189 -32.03 65.50 18.52
CA ASN A 189 -31.73 65.07 17.15
C ASN A 189 -30.33 65.56 16.70
N CYS A 190 -29.46 64.65 16.25
CA CYS A 190 -28.07 64.94 15.85
C CYS A 190 -27.93 66.02 14.75
N ARG A 191 -28.99 66.25 13.96
CA ARG A 191 -29.03 67.28 12.90
C ARG A 191 -29.31 68.69 13.44
N LYS A 192 -29.66 68.86 14.72
CA LYS A 192 -29.78 70.18 15.34
C LYS A 192 -28.41 70.86 15.33
N LYS A 193 -28.36 72.14 14.96
CA LYS A 193 -27.13 72.93 15.03
C LYS A 193 -27.00 73.54 16.42
N LEU A 194 -25.98 73.13 17.18
CA LEU A 194 -25.68 73.65 18.51
C LEU A 194 -24.20 74.05 18.61
N PRO A 195 -23.84 75.02 19.46
CA PRO A 195 -22.46 75.22 19.92
C PRO A 195 -21.92 73.95 20.59
N PHE A 196 -20.60 73.84 20.74
CA PHE A 196 -19.95 72.63 21.21
C PHE A 196 -18.64 72.90 21.97
N VAL A 197 -18.12 71.88 22.65
CA VAL A 197 -16.87 71.97 23.42
C VAL A 197 -15.85 70.97 22.89
N CYS A 198 -14.63 71.42 22.64
CA CYS A 198 -13.51 70.54 22.30
C CYS A 198 -12.58 70.32 23.51
N LYS A 199 -12.07 69.10 23.71
CA LYS A 199 -11.14 68.68 24.77
C LYS A 199 -9.80 68.24 24.17
N LEU A 200 -8.68 68.72 24.71
CA LEU A 200 -7.31 68.35 24.36
C LEU A 200 -6.64 67.66 25.55
N MET A 201 -6.01 66.51 25.32
CA MET A 201 -5.27 65.75 26.34
C MET A 201 -3.80 66.17 26.42
N GLY A 202 -3.20 66.11 27.61
CA GLY A 202 -1.75 66.19 27.78
C GLY A 202 -1.18 67.47 28.40
N ALA A 203 -1.90 68.13 29.31
CA ALA A 203 -1.35 69.23 30.11
C ALA A 203 -0.95 68.73 31.51
N PRO A 204 0.27 69.01 32.02
CA PRO A 204 0.71 68.54 33.34
C PRO A 204 -0.09 69.20 34.49
N LYS A 205 -0.41 68.43 35.55
CA LYS A 205 -1.13 68.95 36.74
C LYS A 205 -0.17 69.72 37.69
N PRO A 206 -0.61 70.80 38.38
CA PRO A 206 0.30 71.79 38.97
C PRO A 206 1.00 71.43 40.31
N HIS A 207 1.09 70.14 40.68
CA HIS A 207 1.77 69.71 41.92
C HIS A 207 2.78 68.55 41.74
N ALA A 208 2.99 68.07 40.50
CA ALA A 208 3.89 66.93 40.21
C ALA A 208 5.33 67.32 39.83
N SER A 209 5.76 68.55 40.14
CA SER A 209 7.03 69.14 39.65
C SER A 209 8.30 68.65 40.36
N SER A 210 8.21 67.95 41.49
CA SER A 210 9.38 67.41 42.20
C SER A 210 9.75 65.97 41.81
N CYS A 211 8.86 65.23 41.15
CA CYS A 211 9.06 63.80 40.86
C CYS A 211 8.78 63.37 39.41
N SER A 212 8.35 64.27 38.52
CA SER A 212 8.17 63.94 37.10
C SER A 212 9.33 64.50 36.26
N GLU A 213 10.06 63.65 35.54
CA GLU A 213 11.29 64.02 34.79
C GLU A 213 11.29 63.40 33.38
N LEU A 214 11.71 64.17 32.36
CA LEU A 214 12.10 63.64 31.05
C LEU A 214 13.62 63.37 31.06
N LYS A 215 14.02 62.10 30.97
CA LYS A 215 15.41 61.67 31.04
C LYS A 215 15.91 61.16 29.68
N MET A 216 16.70 61.99 29.01
CA MET A 216 17.42 61.60 27.80
C MET A 216 18.64 60.76 28.19
N LEU A 217 18.74 59.53 27.68
CA LEU A 217 19.92 58.69 27.85
C LEU A 217 20.87 58.86 26.68
N GLU A 218 22.17 58.99 26.97
CA GLU A 218 23.23 58.87 25.98
C GLU A 218 23.62 57.39 25.80
N LYS A 219 24.07 57.03 24.58
CA LYS A 219 24.34 55.64 24.21
C LYS A 219 25.46 55.04 25.07
N GLY A 220 25.12 54.04 25.87
CA GLY A 220 26.06 53.33 26.76
C GLY A 220 26.18 53.91 28.17
N THR A 221 25.44 54.98 28.49
CA THR A 221 25.51 55.64 29.81
C THR A 221 24.30 55.23 30.68
N PRO A 222 24.49 54.58 31.84
CA PRO A 222 23.38 54.22 32.71
C PRO A 222 22.80 55.45 33.39
N GLY A 223 21.47 55.63 33.30
CA GLY A 223 20.73 56.61 34.09
C GLY A 223 20.00 55.95 35.25
N SER A 224 19.92 56.63 36.40
CA SER A 224 19.14 56.20 37.56
C SER A 224 17.91 57.08 37.79
N ILE A 225 16.86 56.46 38.32
CA ILE A 225 15.72 57.13 38.95
C ILE A 225 15.74 56.70 40.41
N THR A 226 15.78 57.66 41.33
CA THR A 226 15.86 57.41 42.78
C THR A 226 14.81 58.25 43.47
N MET A 227 13.90 57.58 44.19
CA MET A 227 12.87 58.23 45.00
C MET A 227 13.00 57.70 46.43
N THR A 228 13.29 58.60 47.37
CA THR A 228 13.62 58.23 48.78
C THR A 228 12.39 58.19 49.68
N SER A 229 11.32 58.87 49.29
CA SER A 229 10.01 58.95 49.94
C SER A 229 9.05 59.60 48.95
N PHE A 230 7.78 59.21 48.96
CA PHE A 230 6.72 59.83 48.16
C PHE A 230 5.58 60.28 49.06
N ASP A 231 4.91 61.37 48.70
CA ASP A 231 3.75 61.88 49.41
C ASP A 231 2.50 61.07 49.06
N ASN A 232 1.54 60.97 49.98
CA ASN A 232 0.24 60.36 49.67
C ASN A 232 -0.45 61.09 48.51
N ASN A 233 -1.04 60.33 47.58
CA ASN A 233 -1.61 60.83 46.32
C ASN A 233 -0.58 61.43 45.34
N ALA A 234 0.72 61.14 45.48
CA ALA A 234 1.72 61.52 44.47
C ALA A 234 1.41 60.89 43.10
N PHE A 235 1.44 61.71 42.05
CA PHE A 235 1.33 61.26 40.67
C PHE A 235 2.60 61.65 39.90
N CYS A 236 3.57 60.73 39.89
CA CYS A 236 4.90 60.95 39.33
C CYS A 236 5.02 60.25 37.97
N THR A 237 5.58 60.93 36.97
CA THR A 237 5.77 60.36 35.63
C THR A 237 7.19 60.60 35.14
N TRP A 238 7.95 59.51 34.94
CA TRP A 238 9.25 59.56 34.28
C TRP A 238 9.13 59.12 32.83
N THR A 239 9.60 59.95 31.91
CA THR A 239 9.74 59.59 30.49
C THR A 239 11.22 59.36 30.22
N ILE A 240 11.59 58.13 29.83
CA ILE A 240 12.98 57.81 29.46
C ILE A 240 13.06 57.71 27.94
N GLN A 241 14.01 58.39 27.32
CA GLN A 241 14.18 58.39 25.86
C GLN A 241 15.65 58.13 25.50
N ALA A 242 15.87 57.19 24.57
CA ALA A 242 17.18 56.87 24.00
C ALA A 242 17.30 57.40 22.55
N PRO A 243 18.51 57.45 21.95
CA PRO A 243 18.69 57.79 20.55
C PRO A 243 17.93 56.83 19.62
N VAL A 244 17.57 57.31 18.43
CA VAL A 244 16.84 56.51 17.43
C VAL A 244 17.65 55.27 17.05
N GLY A 245 17.11 54.08 17.36
CA GLY A 245 17.74 52.78 17.12
C GLY A 245 18.35 52.12 18.38
N ASP A 246 18.43 52.82 19.51
CA ASP A 246 18.89 52.27 20.79
C ASP A 246 17.74 51.80 21.69
N ARG A 247 18.02 50.85 22.59
CA ARG A 247 17.04 50.26 23.53
C ARG A 247 17.33 50.69 24.97
N ILE A 248 16.27 50.81 25.77
CA ILE A 248 16.34 51.17 27.19
C ILE A 248 16.20 49.90 28.02
N LYS A 249 17.18 49.62 28.91
CA LYS A 249 17.10 48.55 29.91
C LYS A 249 16.89 49.18 31.29
N ILE A 250 15.84 48.77 31.99
CA ILE A 250 15.52 49.20 33.35
C ILE A 250 15.99 48.11 34.32
N THR A 251 16.53 48.49 35.48
CA THR A 251 16.99 47.54 36.51
C THR A 251 16.81 48.16 37.89
N ILE A 252 16.13 47.47 38.79
CA ILE A 252 15.83 47.96 40.15
C ILE A 252 16.99 47.60 41.07
N SER A 253 17.72 48.61 41.56
CA SER A 253 18.82 48.43 42.50
C SER A 253 18.36 48.45 43.96
N SER A 254 18.21 47.26 44.55
CA SER A 254 18.26 46.96 45.99
C SER A 254 17.18 47.48 46.96
N SER A 255 16.23 48.34 46.57
CA SER A 255 15.05 48.62 47.42
C SER A 255 13.85 49.12 46.62
N PHE A 256 12.74 48.39 46.69
CA PHE A 256 11.44 48.77 46.11
C PHE A 256 10.33 48.38 47.08
N HIS A 257 9.55 49.37 47.53
CA HIS A 257 8.48 49.21 48.52
C HIS A 257 7.34 50.18 48.16
N LEU A 258 6.12 49.64 48.07
CA LEU A 258 4.86 50.33 47.79
C LEU A 258 3.80 49.82 48.78
N GLU A 259 2.77 50.61 49.10
CA GLU A 259 1.66 50.15 49.94
C GLU A 259 0.73 49.19 49.17
N GLU A 260 0.48 48.01 49.76
CA GLU A 260 -0.18 46.91 49.06
C GLU A 260 -1.64 47.24 48.69
N ASN A 261 -1.93 47.24 47.38
CA ASN A 261 -3.23 47.59 46.80
C ASN A 261 -3.63 49.08 46.93
N ALA A 262 -2.70 49.97 47.32
CA ALA A 262 -2.92 51.43 47.39
C ALA A 262 -2.00 52.20 46.42
N ASP A 263 -0.71 51.88 46.38
CA ASP A 263 0.27 52.48 45.47
C ASP A 263 0.59 51.57 44.28
N VAL A 264 0.91 52.15 43.12
CA VAL A 264 1.23 51.41 41.89
C VAL A 264 2.35 52.11 41.10
N LEU A 265 3.30 51.33 40.57
CA LEU A 265 4.24 51.78 39.54
C LEU A 265 3.96 51.07 38.21
N SER A 266 3.50 51.84 37.21
CA SER A 266 3.22 51.34 35.86
C SER A 266 4.26 51.79 34.85
N VAL A 267 4.79 50.87 34.03
CA VAL A 267 5.77 51.16 32.97
C VAL A 267 5.16 50.93 31.58
N TRP A 268 5.25 51.95 30.72
CA TRP A 268 4.62 52.00 29.40
C TRP A 268 5.67 52.16 28.29
N THR A 269 5.45 51.57 27.12
CA THR A 269 6.17 51.97 25.91
C THR A 269 5.45 53.12 25.21
N GLY A 270 6.19 54.17 24.83
CA GLY A 270 5.67 55.28 24.01
C GLY A 270 5.29 54.89 22.57
N VAL A 271 5.17 53.60 22.28
CA VAL A 271 4.71 53.02 21.02
C VAL A 271 3.66 51.97 21.40
N ALA A 272 2.41 52.24 21.03
CA ALA A 272 1.23 51.37 21.21
C ALA A 272 0.75 51.10 22.66
N ASP A 273 1.09 51.94 23.65
CA ASP A 273 0.56 51.90 25.03
C ASP A 273 0.58 50.52 25.71
N SER A 274 1.52 49.66 25.34
CA SER A 274 1.72 48.36 25.98
C SER A 274 2.35 48.55 27.36
N LEU A 275 1.57 48.21 28.40
CA LEU A 275 2.01 48.08 29.78
C LEU A 275 3.00 46.92 29.88
N ILE A 276 4.29 47.22 30.15
CA ILE A 276 5.37 46.23 30.26
C ILE A 276 5.54 45.73 31.69
N TRP A 277 5.20 46.56 32.68
CA TRP A 277 5.43 46.24 34.09
C TRP A 277 4.28 46.75 34.95
N ASN A 278 3.72 45.85 35.75
CA ASN A 278 2.80 46.11 36.84
C ASN A 278 2.82 44.89 37.79
N ASP A 279 2.34 45.06 39.02
CA ASP A 279 2.14 43.96 39.96
C ASP A 279 1.25 42.84 39.40
N MET A 280 1.42 41.63 39.95
CA MET A 280 0.69 40.41 39.62
C MET A 280 -0.80 40.66 39.34
N LYS A 281 -1.25 40.38 38.11
CA LYS A 281 -2.63 40.65 37.69
C LYS A 281 -3.58 39.62 38.31
N LYS A 282 -4.27 40.00 39.38
CA LYS A 282 -5.33 39.21 40.02
C LYS A 282 -6.58 39.16 39.12
N LEU A 283 -7.10 37.95 38.85
CA LEU A 283 -8.23 37.65 37.97
C LEU A 283 -9.21 36.72 38.70
N THR A 284 -10.52 36.93 38.51
CA THR A 284 -11.56 36.09 39.10
C THR A 284 -12.22 35.22 38.03
N ALA A 285 -12.03 33.90 38.13
CA ALA A 285 -12.69 32.95 37.24
C ALA A 285 -14.19 32.84 37.60
N GLY A 286 -15.05 33.04 36.60
CA GLY A 286 -16.49 32.85 36.68
C GLY A 286 -16.93 31.56 36.00
N SER A 287 -18.24 31.28 36.00
CA SER A 287 -18.83 30.03 35.49
C SER A 287 -18.66 29.81 33.98
N SER A 288 -18.60 30.89 33.19
CA SER A 288 -18.32 30.87 31.76
C SER A 288 -16.82 31.01 31.46
N TRP A 289 -16.38 30.45 30.33
CA TRP A 289 -15.02 30.63 29.81
C TRP A 289 -14.67 32.10 29.58
N GLN A 290 -13.51 32.51 30.09
CA GLN A 290 -12.87 33.81 29.88
C GLN A 290 -11.53 33.60 29.18
N ASN A 291 -11.08 34.55 28.36
CA ASN A 291 -9.80 34.45 27.64
C ASN A 291 -8.66 35.11 28.43
N LEU A 292 -7.45 34.53 28.34
CA LEU A 292 -6.20 35.13 28.76
C LEU A 292 -5.17 35.01 27.62
N GLU A 293 -4.57 36.14 27.25
CA GLU A 293 -3.65 36.26 26.13
C GLU A 293 -2.35 36.94 26.55
N SER A 294 -1.24 36.56 25.90
CA SER A 294 0.01 37.32 25.96
C SER A 294 -0.15 38.72 25.36
N PRO A 295 0.65 39.72 25.80
CA PRO A 295 0.69 41.02 25.12
C PRO A 295 0.96 40.85 23.62
N LEU A 296 0.18 41.56 22.80
CA LEU A 296 0.27 41.55 21.33
C LEU A 296 0.06 40.15 20.69
N TYR A 297 -0.71 39.27 21.34
CA TYR A 297 -1.07 37.93 20.83
C TYR A 297 -1.49 37.96 19.35
N GLY A 298 -1.00 36.96 18.59
CA GLY A 298 -1.17 36.87 17.15
C GLY A 298 -0.15 37.67 16.33
N THR A 299 0.65 38.53 16.98
CA THR A 299 1.82 39.22 16.43
C THR A 299 3.08 38.89 17.25
N ALA A 300 4.21 39.56 17.00
CA ALA A 300 5.46 39.25 17.69
C ALA A 300 5.40 39.65 19.18
N VAL A 301 5.55 38.66 20.06
CA VAL A 301 5.59 38.88 21.52
C VAL A 301 6.82 39.73 21.91
N PRO A 302 6.69 40.72 22.82
CA PRO A 302 7.84 41.47 23.30
C PRO A 302 8.84 40.57 24.07
N PHE A 303 10.13 40.88 23.91
CA PHE A 303 11.26 40.22 24.54
C PHE A 303 11.56 40.86 25.92
N GLY A 304 12.13 40.09 26.85
CA GLY A 304 12.48 40.54 28.20
C GLY A 304 11.29 40.76 29.15
N LEU A 305 10.12 40.17 28.88
CA LEU A 305 8.94 40.26 29.75
C LEU A 305 9.02 39.24 30.90
N GLN A 306 8.60 39.67 32.09
CA GLN A 306 8.14 38.78 33.16
C GLN A 306 6.76 39.26 33.59
N LEU A 307 5.72 38.48 33.25
CA LEU A 307 4.32 38.83 33.52
C LEU A 307 3.64 37.71 34.30
N GLU A 308 2.84 38.09 35.29
CA GLU A 308 2.23 37.14 36.22
C GLU A 308 0.74 37.40 36.38
N TRP A 309 -0.04 36.33 36.34
CA TRP A 309 -1.49 36.34 36.52
C TRP A 309 -1.87 35.36 37.64
N LEU A 310 -2.71 35.80 38.57
CA LEU A 310 -3.31 34.94 39.60
C LEU A 310 -4.79 34.78 39.28
N ILE A 311 -5.18 33.58 38.84
CA ILE A 311 -6.57 33.25 38.49
C ILE A 311 -7.19 32.52 39.68
N THR A 312 -8.16 33.15 40.34
CA THR A 312 -8.85 32.59 41.52
C THR A 312 -10.31 32.29 41.18
N ALA A 313 -10.79 31.08 41.50
CA ALA A 313 -12.20 30.72 41.36
C ALA A 313 -13.06 31.57 42.32
N GLY A 314 -14.24 32.04 41.88
CA GLY A 314 -15.13 32.82 42.73
C GLY A 314 -15.76 31.97 43.84
N SER A 315 -16.68 31.11 43.43
CA SER A 315 -17.52 30.27 44.31
C SER A 315 -17.05 28.81 44.39
N TYR A 316 -16.29 28.32 43.40
CA TYR A 316 -15.81 26.94 43.34
C TYR A 316 -14.44 26.76 43.99
N GLN A 317 -14.06 25.48 44.21
CA GLN A 317 -12.76 25.08 44.80
C GLN A 317 -11.65 24.89 43.76
N VAL A 318 -11.96 24.94 42.47
CA VAL A 318 -11.01 24.67 41.37
C VAL A 318 -11.21 25.62 40.20
N VAL A 319 -10.14 25.82 39.43
CA VAL A 319 -10.06 26.56 38.17
C VAL A 319 -9.74 25.54 37.06
N THR A 320 -10.48 25.60 35.96
CA THR A 320 -10.12 24.86 34.73
C THR A 320 -9.45 25.81 33.75
N LEU A 321 -8.33 25.39 33.17
CA LEU A 321 -7.63 26.03 32.06
C LEU A 321 -7.78 25.20 30.78
N GLU A 322 -7.90 25.87 29.63
CA GLU A 322 -7.85 25.29 28.28
C GLU A 322 -6.86 26.09 27.41
N PHE A 323 -5.71 25.51 27.07
CA PHE A 323 -4.71 26.12 26.19
C PHE A 323 -5.14 25.99 24.73
N LEU A 324 -5.38 27.11 24.05
CA LEU A 324 -5.76 27.13 22.63
C LEU A 324 -4.52 27.19 21.74
N GLU A 325 -3.60 28.11 22.03
CA GLU A 325 -2.34 28.28 21.33
C GLU A 325 -1.25 28.67 22.33
N VAL A 326 -0.09 28.02 22.26
CA VAL A 326 1.16 28.50 22.87
C VAL A 326 2.23 28.33 21.79
N ASP A 327 2.86 29.43 21.41
CA ASP A 327 3.91 29.53 20.40
C ASP A 327 4.94 30.55 20.89
N LEU A 328 6.00 30.05 21.54
CA LEU A 328 7.08 30.81 22.15
C LEU A 328 8.45 30.26 21.71
N PRO A 329 9.52 31.08 21.68
CA PRO A 329 10.86 30.56 21.45
C PRO A 329 11.29 29.64 22.59
N THR A 330 12.25 28.75 22.33
CA THR A 330 12.69 27.73 23.30
C THR A 330 13.37 28.31 24.54
N SER A 331 13.82 29.57 24.47
CA SER A 331 14.40 30.37 25.55
C SER A 331 13.36 31.11 26.40
N SER A 332 12.11 31.17 25.94
CA SER A 332 10.96 31.72 26.66
C SER A 332 10.06 30.59 27.19
N SER A 333 9.24 30.88 28.20
CA SER A 333 8.31 29.89 28.74
C SER A 333 7.06 30.50 29.37
N LEU A 334 5.94 29.80 29.19
CA LEU A 334 4.72 29.94 29.98
C LEU A 334 4.72 28.87 31.08
N GLN A 335 4.85 29.29 32.34
CA GLN A 335 4.81 28.42 33.51
C GLN A 335 3.43 28.51 34.17
N VAL A 336 2.98 27.41 34.77
CA VAL A 336 1.70 27.33 35.47
C VAL A 336 1.89 26.61 36.81
N TYR A 337 1.39 27.20 37.89
CA TYR A 337 1.52 26.72 39.27
C TYR A 337 0.13 26.53 39.90
N ASP A 338 -0.11 25.37 40.52
CA ASP A 338 -1.40 24.98 41.13
C ASP A 338 -1.57 25.57 42.55
N GLY A 339 -1.60 26.90 42.63
CA GLY A 339 -1.78 27.66 43.87
C GLY A 339 -1.63 29.17 43.65
N GLU A 340 -1.52 29.90 44.75
CA GLU A 340 -1.42 31.37 44.77
C GLU A 340 0.02 31.90 44.66
N ASP A 341 1.01 31.12 45.11
CA ASP A 341 2.41 31.50 45.15
C ASP A 341 3.30 30.65 44.20
N LEU A 342 4.59 31.00 44.12
CA LEU A 342 5.59 30.28 43.32
C LEU A 342 6.23 29.09 44.07
N MET A 343 5.83 28.82 45.32
CA MET A 343 6.16 27.60 46.06
C MET A 343 5.13 26.50 45.80
N ALA A 344 3.95 26.85 45.28
CA ALA A 344 2.92 25.93 44.83
C ALA A 344 3.45 24.97 43.74
N PRO A 345 2.87 23.78 43.59
CA PRO A 345 3.34 22.80 42.61
C PRO A 345 3.29 23.34 41.17
N GLN A 346 4.45 23.37 40.51
CA GLN A 346 4.54 23.75 39.10
C GLN A 346 4.00 22.62 38.21
N VAL A 347 2.92 22.91 37.49
CA VAL A 347 2.19 21.97 36.63
C VAL A 347 2.86 21.84 35.27
N PHE A 348 3.23 22.98 34.67
CA PHE A 348 3.75 23.03 33.30
C PHE A 348 4.88 24.05 33.14
N THR A 349 5.71 23.80 32.12
CA THR A 349 6.58 24.79 31.48
C THR A 349 6.42 24.60 29.98
N LEU A 350 5.76 25.55 29.32
CA LEU A 350 5.31 25.44 27.95
C LEU A 350 6.03 26.48 27.08
N ASN A 351 6.64 26.02 25.99
CA ASN A 351 7.01 26.87 24.84
C ASN A 351 6.16 26.57 23.60
N LYS A 352 5.34 25.51 23.66
CA LYS A 352 4.41 25.06 22.62
C LYS A 352 3.10 24.57 23.25
N THR A 353 2.02 24.59 22.47
CA THR A 353 0.71 24.07 22.91
C THR A 353 0.85 22.64 23.45
N PRO A 354 0.38 22.34 24.68
CA PRO A 354 0.51 21.01 25.25
C PRO A 354 -0.38 20.01 24.50
N MET A 355 0.08 18.75 24.42
CA MET A 355 -0.65 17.67 23.74
C MET A 355 -2.04 17.40 24.35
N HIS A 356 -2.21 17.72 25.63
CA HIS A 356 -3.50 17.75 26.30
C HIS A 356 -3.77 19.20 26.70
N PRO A 357 -4.71 19.91 26.04
CA PRO A 357 -4.91 21.33 26.24
C PRO A 357 -5.66 21.69 27.52
N ILE A 358 -6.26 20.73 28.22
CA ILE A 358 -7.11 21.00 29.39
C ILE A 358 -6.40 20.59 30.68
N TYR A 359 -6.42 21.47 31.67
CA TYR A 359 -5.97 21.21 33.04
C TYR A 359 -7.00 21.71 34.05
N ILE A 360 -7.20 20.94 35.12
CA ILE A 360 -8.11 21.29 36.21
C ILE A 360 -7.27 21.33 37.49
N SER A 361 -7.25 22.47 38.15
CA SER A 361 -6.45 22.69 39.36
C SER A 361 -6.88 21.83 40.53
N ARG A 362 -5.98 21.61 41.48
CA ARG A 362 -6.30 21.14 42.82
C ARG A 362 -6.71 22.30 43.73
N SER A 363 -6.10 23.46 43.52
CA SER A 363 -6.24 24.64 44.35
C SER A 363 -7.35 25.57 43.87
N LYS A 364 -7.89 26.41 44.77
CA LYS A 364 -8.86 27.46 44.43
C LYS A 364 -8.29 28.52 43.47
N SER A 365 -6.96 28.62 43.40
CA SER A 365 -6.25 29.57 42.55
C SER A 365 -5.14 28.89 41.75
N VAL A 366 -4.83 29.44 40.59
CA VAL A 366 -3.73 29.03 39.71
C VAL A 366 -2.94 30.27 39.31
N ARG A 367 -1.61 30.21 39.42
CA ARG A 367 -0.70 31.26 38.99
C ARG A 367 -0.09 30.91 37.65
N VAL A 368 -0.17 31.84 36.69
CA VAL A 368 0.39 31.73 35.35
C VAL A 368 1.50 32.77 35.20
N VAL A 369 2.67 32.36 34.74
CA VAL A 369 3.84 33.22 34.58
C VAL A 369 4.35 33.12 33.15
N LEU A 370 4.41 34.24 32.43
CA LEU A 370 5.12 34.34 31.15
C LEU A 370 6.48 34.95 31.40
N SER A 371 7.53 34.25 30.97
CA SER A 371 8.90 34.76 30.94
C SER A 371 9.41 34.74 29.50
N THR A 372 9.75 35.90 28.94
CA THR A 372 10.43 36.01 27.63
C THR A 372 11.86 36.51 27.79
N ASP A 373 12.77 35.95 26.99
CA ASP A 373 14.20 36.27 27.04
C ASP A 373 14.52 37.59 26.31
N GLU A 374 15.71 38.16 26.52
CA GLU A 374 16.08 39.51 26.03
C GLU A 374 16.34 39.60 24.50
N HIS A 375 16.15 38.52 23.75
CA HIS A 375 16.49 38.44 22.32
C HIS A 375 15.27 38.62 21.41
N GLU A 376 15.49 39.19 20.22
CA GLU A 376 14.44 39.55 19.28
C GLU A 376 14.04 38.37 18.37
N TYR A 377 12.79 37.92 18.47
CA TYR A 377 12.25 36.85 17.63
C TYR A 377 10.96 37.30 16.91
N THR A 378 11.09 37.70 15.65
CA THR A 378 10.00 38.27 14.83
C THR A 378 8.97 37.26 14.30
N LYS A 379 8.84 36.08 14.93
CA LYS A 379 8.08 34.93 14.39
C LYS A 379 6.99 34.36 15.30
N TYR A 380 7.10 34.53 16.61
CA TYR A 380 6.27 33.81 17.58
C TYR A 380 5.00 34.57 17.94
N ARG A 381 3.86 33.87 17.99
CA ARG A 381 2.52 34.46 18.16
C ARG A 381 2.08 34.62 19.63
N GLY A 382 2.81 34.03 20.57
CA GLY A 382 2.54 34.14 22.00
C GLY A 382 1.63 33.03 22.52
N PHE A 383 0.76 33.36 23.47
CA PHE A 383 -0.20 32.39 24.00
C PHE A 383 -1.61 32.94 24.08
N GLN A 384 -2.57 32.04 23.93
CA GLN A 384 -3.98 32.23 24.22
C GLN A 384 -4.49 30.99 24.95
N LEU A 385 -5.03 31.20 26.14
CA LEU A 385 -5.72 30.17 26.92
C LEU A 385 -7.08 30.69 27.38
N LYS A 386 -7.96 29.76 27.72
CA LYS A 386 -9.22 30.04 28.41
C LYS A 386 -9.17 29.57 29.84
N TYR A 387 -9.92 30.22 30.71
CA TYR A 387 -10.08 29.84 32.10
C TYR A 387 -11.54 30.00 32.56
N LYS A 388 -11.95 29.18 33.52
CA LYS A 388 -13.24 29.31 34.22
C LYS A 388 -13.19 28.63 35.60
N GLU A 389 -14.15 28.93 36.45
CA GLU A 389 -14.31 28.21 37.72
C GLU A 389 -15.02 26.86 37.54
N GLY A 390 -14.76 25.95 38.48
CA GLY A 390 -15.32 24.60 38.47
C GLY A 390 -14.78 23.74 37.33
N CYS A 391 -15.17 22.47 37.34
CA CYS A 391 -14.57 21.40 36.54
C CYS A 391 -15.55 20.71 35.58
N ASN A 392 -16.70 21.34 35.30
CA ASN A 392 -17.65 20.83 34.29
C ASN A 392 -17.14 21.17 32.87
N ILE A 393 -17.00 20.18 32.00
CA ILE A 393 -16.33 20.31 30.69
C ILE A 393 -17.10 19.54 29.62
N GLU A 394 -17.36 20.17 28.49
CA GLU A 394 -17.84 19.49 27.28
C GLU A 394 -16.65 19.13 26.38
N MET A 395 -16.59 17.88 25.93
CA MET A 395 -15.53 17.41 25.02
C MET A 395 -16.15 16.69 23.83
N LYS A 396 -15.54 16.84 22.64
CA LYS A 396 -16.11 16.36 21.37
C LYS A 396 -15.17 15.43 20.63
N GLN A 397 -15.74 14.39 20.01
CA GLN A 397 -15.09 13.34 19.20
C GLN A 397 -14.11 12.43 19.95
N GLN A 398 -13.13 12.98 20.66
CA GLN A 398 -12.08 12.22 21.34
C GLN A 398 -11.39 13.06 22.41
N GLY A 399 -10.70 12.41 23.35
CA GLY A 399 -9.84 13.13 24.29
C GLY A 399 -9.40 12.27 25.48
N THR A 400 -8.72 12.94 26.41
CA THR A 400 -8.33 12.36 27.70
C THR A 400 -8.92 13.21 28.81
N ILE A 401 -9.55 12.54 29.77
CA ILE A 401 -10.12 13.12 30.99
C ILE A 401 -9.15 12.84 32.13
N TYR A 402 -8.98 13.85 32.98
CA TYR A 402 -8.16 13.79 34.18
C TYR A 402 -8.98 14.25 35.37
N SER A 403 -8.82 13.59 36.52
CA SER A 403 -9.28 14.15 37.79
C SER A 403 -8.58 15.50 38.07
N PRO A 404 -9.19 16.40 38.86
CA PRO A 404 -8.52 17.65 39.25
C PRO A 404 -7.20 17.38 39.98
N GLY A 405 -6.17 18.19 39.73
CA GLY A 405 -4.84 18.03 40.32
C GLY A 405 -4.02 16.82 39.82
N TYR A 406 -4.50 16.09 38.81
CA TYR A 406 -3.84 14.86 38.31
C TYR A 406 -2.36 15.06 37.94
N LYS A 407 -1.52 14.08 38.28
CA LYS A 407 -0.04 14.09 38.21
C LYS A 407 0.69 15.14 39.05
N VAL A 408 0.00 16.17 39.54
CA VAL A 408 0.53 17.19 40.44
C VAL A 408 0.37 16.77 41.91
N GLY A 409 -0.75 16.12 42.24
CA GLY A 409 -1.04 15.59 43.57
C GLY A 409 -2.29 14.72 43.59
N SER A 410 -2.89 14.57 44.77
CA SER A 410 -4.24 14.00 44.92
C SER A 410 -5.29 15.01 44.43
N TYR A 411 -6.49 14.56 44.10
CA TYR A 411 -7.61 15.48 43.86
C TYR A 411 -7.97 16.28 45.13
N PRO A 412 -8.67 17.43 45.01
CA PRO A 412 -9.19 18.17 46.16
C PRO A 412 -10.47 17.54 46.72
N SER A 413 -10.76 17.81 47.99
CA SER A 413 -11.98 17.38 48.66
C SER A 413 -13.18 18.27 48.31
N ASN A 414 -14.38 17.71 48.44
CA ASN A 414 -15.67 18.37 48.25
C ASN A 414 -15.86 19.04 46.87
N VAL A 415 -15.31 18.42 45.82
CA VAL A 415 -15.58 18.78 44.43
C VAL A 415 -16.54 17.80 43.77
N THR A 416 -17.32 18.32 42.83
CA THR A 416 -18.11 17.56 41.86
C THR A 416 -17.74 18.06 40.48
N CYS A 417 -17.30 17.16 39.61
CA CYS A 417 -16.86 17.44 38.25
C CYS A 417 -17.62 16.58 37.26
N ALA A 418 -18.10 17.17 36.17
CA ALA A 418 -18.79 16.44 35.11
C ALA A 418 -18.12 16.62 33.74
N TRP A 419 -17.95 15.54 32.99
CA TRP A 419 -17.49 15.57 31.61
C TRP A 419 -18.59 15.05 30.69
N ILE A 420 -19.06 15.94 29.81
CA ILE A 420 -20.05 15.65 28.78
C ILE A 420 -19.31 15.31 27.49
N LEU A 421 -19.33 14.05 27.11
CA LEU A 421 -18.56 13.50 26.00
C LEU A 421 -19.53 13.26 24.84
N THR A 422 -19.36 14.02 23.76
CA THR A 422 -20.30 14.03 22.65
C THR A 422 -19.60 13.94 21.30
N ARG A 423 -20.40 13.82 20.24
CA ARG A 423 -19.94 13.80 18.86
C ARG A 423 -20.34 15.09 18.13
N ASN A 424 -19.55 15.46 17.13
CA ASN A 424 -20.01 16.40 16.11
C ASN A 424 -21.20 15.80 15.32
N THR A 425 -22.19 16.64 15.04
CA THR A 425 -23.55 16.28 14.58
C THR A 425 -23.58 15.43 13.29
N GLY A 426 -24.61 14.58 13.12
CA GLY A 426 -24.99 14.04 11.80
C GLY A 426 -25.29 12.53 11.68
N GLU A 427 -24.78 11.68 12.57
CA GLU A 427 -25.07 10.23 12.61
C GLU A 427 -24.97 9.74 14.07
N ALA A 428 -25.73 8.72 14.46
CA ALA A 428 -25.53 8.04 15.74
C ALA A 428 -24.37 7.04 15.63
N LYS A 429 -23.14 7.50 15.95
CA LYS A 429 -21.99 6.60 16.15
C LYS A 429 -21.75 6.45 17.65
N PRO A 430 -21.50 5.22 18.15
CA PRO A 430 -21.20 5.03 19.56
C PRO A 430 -19.97 5.83 20.01
N ILE A 431 -19.89 6.06 21.31
CA ILE A 431 -18.74 6.67 21.97
C ILE A 431 -18.34 5.79 23.15
N SER A 432 -17.04 5.49 23.28
CA SER A 432 -16.51 4.63 24.33
C SER A 432 -15.46 5.34 25.16
N LEU A 433 -15.46 5.03 26.45
CA LEU A 433 -14.51 5.49 27.45
C LEU A 433 -13.90 4.29 28.19
N ARG A 434 -12.61 4.40 28.50
CA ARG A 434 -11.87 3.46 29.35
C ARG A 434 -11.00 4.21 30.35
N PHE A 435 -10.87 3.70 31.56
CA PHE A 435 -9.85 4.19 32.49
C PHE A 435 -8.50 3.55 32.14
N THR A 436 -7.44 4.33 32.29
CA THR A 436 -6.05 3.89 32.04
C THR A 436 -5.19 3.98 33.31
N GLU A 437 -5.59 4.84 34.26
CA GLU A 437 -5.06 4.91 35.61
C GLU A 437 -6.25 5.21 36.54
N PHE A 438 -6.41 4.51 37.67
CA PHE A 438 -7.53 4.70 38.59
C PHE A 438 -7.13 4.50 40.07
N ASN A 439 -7.23 5.57 40.86
CA ASN A 439 -7.06 5.56 42.31
C ASN A 439 -7.97 6.62 42.95
N VAL A 440 -9.20 6.21 43.27
CA VAL A 440 -10.25 7.04 43.90
C VAL A 440 -10.57 6.46 45.28
N LYS A 441 -10.91 7.29 46.28
CA LYS A 441 -11.01 6.81 47.66
C LYS A 441 -12.14 5.79 47.86
N SER A 442 -11.74 4.53 48.08
CA SER A 442 -12.62 3.37 48.29
C SER A 442 -13.80 3.68 49.22
N ASN A 443 -15.01 3.38 48.75
CA ASN A 443 -16.28 3.45 49.51
C ASN A 443 -16.63 4.85 50.06
N SER A 444 -16.04 5.91 49.48
CA SER A 444 -16.24 7.30 49.90
C SER A 444 -16.45 8.21 48.70
N ASP A 445 -15.48 8.18 47.80
CA ASP A 445 -15.44 8.99 46.60
C ASP A 445 -15.68 8.07 45.41
N TYR A 446 -16.28 8.60 44.35
CA TYR A 446 -16.70 7.76 43.24
C TYR A 446 -16.74 8.50 41.91
N VAL A 447 -16.55 7.72 40.84
CA VAL A 447 -16.80 8.13 39.46
C VAL A 447 -18.01 7.36 38.94
N GLU A 448 -19.07 8.08 38.59
CA GLU A 448 -20.23 7.56 37.88
C GLU A 448 -20.05 7.79 36.37
N VAL A 449 -20.64 6.90 35.58
CA VAL A 449 -20.63 6.95 34.11
C VAL A 449 -22.03 6.61 33.62
N TYR A 450 -22.69 7.56 32.98
CA TYR A 450 -24.07 7.46 32.51
C TYR A 450 -24.18 7.59 31.00
N ASN A 451 -25.14 6.86 30.44
CA ASN A 451 -25.72 7.13 29.13
C ASN A 451 -26.91 8.09 29.31
N ASP A 452 -26.80 9.32 28.80
CA ASP A 452 -27.62 10.47 29.22
C ASP A 452 -29.01 10.53 28.56
N THR A 453 -29.20 9.96 27.37
CA THR A 453 -30.55 9.86 26.78
C THR A 453 -31.50 8.94 27.56
N ALA A 454 -30.95 8.08 28.43
CA ALA A 454 -31.70 7.16 29.28
C ALA A 454 -31.42 7.31 30.79
N GLY A 455 -30.49 8.19 31.20
CA GLY A 455 -29.98 8.28 32.58
C GLY A 455 -29.39 6.97 33.12
N THR A 456 -29.04 6.02 32.26
CA THR A 456 -28.68 4.65 32.66
C THR A 456 -27.22 4.60 33.08
N ALA A 457 -26.96 4.18 34.32
CA ALA A 457 -25.60 3.94 34.82
C ALA A 457 -24.97 2.77 34.05
N LEU A 458 -23.75 2.97 33.57
CA LEU A 458 -22.95 1.95 32.88
C LEU A 458 -21.97 1.22 33.82
N HIS A 459 -22.01 1.53 35.12
CA HIS A 459 -21.21 0.88 36.17
C HIS A 459 -22.13 0.15 37.16
N THR A 460 -21.54 -0.76 37.94
CA THR A 460 -22.23 -1.44 39.03
C THR A 460 -22.17 -0.62 40.33
N GLY A 461 -23.16 -0.82 41.21
CA GLY A 461 -23.22 -0.17 42.53
C GLY A 461 -23.34 1.37 42.47
N SER A 462 -22.88 2.03 43.54
CA SER A 462 -22.98 3.49 43.72
C SER A 462 -21.97 4.31 42.91
N GLY A 463 -21.09 3.68 42.13
CA GLY A 463 -20.01 4.33 41.39
C GLY A 463 -18.69 3.58 41.48
N LEU A 464 -17.77 3.90 40.56
CA LEU A 464 -16.44 3.32 40.49
C LEU A 464 -15.55 3.92 41.59
N THR A 465 -14.86 3.10 42.38
CA THR A 465 -14.07 3.53 43.54
C THR A 465 -12.93 2.54 43.83
N GLY A 466 -11.89 2.99 44.54
CA GLY A 466 -10.71 2.20 44.89
C GLY A 466 -9.52 2.31 43.92
N THR A 467 -8.60 1.35 44.02
CA THR A 467 -7.33 1.25 43.29
C THR A 467 -7.32 0.10 42.27
N SER A 468 -8.48 -0.27 41.73
CA SER A 468 -8.61 -1.40 40.80
C SER A 468 -8.24 -1.00 39.37
N ASP A 469 -7.53 -1.88 38.67
CA ASP A 469 -7.36 -1.79 37.21
C ASP A 469 -8.72 -2.02 36.54
N ILE A 470 -9.41 -0.94 36.18
CA ILE A 470 -10.72 -0.99 35.51
C ILE A 470 -10.51 -1.39 34.05
N THR A 471 -10.67 -2.68 33.76
CA THR A 471 -10.60 -3.24 32.40
C THR A 471 -11.90 -3.05 31.60
N GLU A 472 -12.98 -2.62 32.24
CA GLU A 472 -14.27 -2.39 31.59
C GLU A 472 -14.25 -1.16 30.65
N ILE A 473 -14.87 -1.33 29.49
CA ILE A 473 -15.10 -0.27 28.51
C ILE A 473 -16.54 0.22 28.67
N PHE A 474 -16.72 1.49 28.95
CA PHE A 474 -18.03 2.13 29.07
C PHE A 474 -18.41 2.73 27.72
N SER A 475 -19.41 2.15 27.05
CA SER A 475 -19.82 2.53 25.70
C SER A 475 -21.27 2.98 25.68
N SER A 476 -21.56 4.09 25.00
CA SER A 476 -22.93 4.51 24.70
C SER A 476 -23.22 4.44 23.20
N THR A 477 -24.42 3.95 22.85
CA THR A 477 -24.89 3.77 21.47
C THR A 477 -25.45 5.05 20.84
N ASP A 478 -25.84 6.04 21.64
CA ASP A 478 -26.39 7.32 21.18
C ASP A 478 -25.31 8.36 20.81
N GLY A 479 -24.04 8.08 21.12
CA GLY A 479 -22.91 8.99 20.93
C GLY A 479 -22.72 10.02 22.05
N TYR A 480 -23.30 9.77 23.23
CA TYR A 480 -23.20 10.61 24.42
C TYR A 480 -22.74 9.80 25.65
N LEU A 481 -21.79 10.32 26.42
CA LEU A 481 -21.49 9.85 27.79
C LEU A 481 -21.41 11.03 28.78
N ASN A 482 -22.03 10.90 29.95
CA ASN A 482 -21.80 11.78 31.10
C ASN A 482 -20.92 11.04 32.11
N VAL A 483 -19.72 11.55 32.38
CA VAL A 483 -18.86 11.06 33.47
C VAL A 483 -18.95 12.06 34.61
N THR A 484 -19.32 11.62 35.81
CA THR A 484 -19.38 12.49 37.00
C THR A 484 -18.46 11.96 38.09
N PHE A 485 -17.52 12.79 38.56
CA PHE A 485 -16.66 12.51 39.71
C PHE A 485 -17.15 13.28 40.93
N LYS A 486 -17.31 12.61 42.07
CA LYS A 486 -17.67 13.23 43.36
C LYS A 486 -16.70 12.79 44.45
N SER A 487 -16.17 13.77 45.20
CA SER A 487 -15.27 13.56 46.35
C SER A 487 -15.88 14.06 47.66
N ASN A 488 -15.60 13.41 48.78
CA ASN A 488 -16.05 13.83 50.10
C ASN A 488 -15.21 14.98 50.69
N LEU A 489 -15.53 15.41 51.93
CA LEU A 489 -14.88 16.53 52.63
C LEU A 489 -13.46 16.28 53.18
N VAL A 490 -12.94 15.04 53.17
CA VAL A 490 -11.82 14.64 54.06
C VAL A 490 -10.72 13.82 53.39
N LEU A 491 -11.05 12.74 52.68
CA LEU A 491 -10.05 11.75 52.22
C LEU A 491 -9.87 11.85 50.72
N VAL A 492 -8.62 11.86 50.25
CA VAL A 492 -8.29 12.05 48.83
C VAL A 492 -7.16 11.11 48.39
N GLU A 493 -7.17 10.73 47.12
CA GLU A 493 -6.22 9.80 46.50
C GLU A 493 -5.68 10.36 45.17
N LYS A 494 -4.78 9.65 44.47
CA LYS A 494 -4.09 10.16 43.27
C LYS A 494 -5.01 10.50 42.08
N GLY A 495 -6.26 10.05 42.11
CA GLY A 495 -7.26 10.32 41.08
C GLY A 495 -7.17 9.36 39.90
N PHE A 496 -7.60 9.81 38.72
CA PHE A 496 -7.77 8.94 37.55
C PHE A 496 -7.45 9.63 36.23
N LYS A 497 -7.16 8.80 35.23
CA LYS A 497 -7.04 9.17 33.82
C LYS A 497 -7.91 8.25 32.98
N ALA A 498 -8.85 8.81 32.23
CA ALA A 498 -9.67 8.10 31.28
C ALA A 498 -9.44 8.59 29.85
N GLU A 499 -9.48 7.70 28.88
CA GLU A 499 -9.41 8.01 27.46
C GLU A 499 -10.74 7.69 26.81
N PHE A 500 -11.22 8.56 25.93
CA PHE A 500 -12.46 8.36 25.19
C PHE A 500 -12.30 8.71 23.71
N SER A 501 -13.08 8.05 22.88
CA SER A 501 -13.23 8.35 21.46
C SER A 501 -14.60 7.89 20.98
N VAL A 502 -15.08 8.50 19.91
CA VAL A 502 -16.04 7.84 19.02
C VAL A 502 -15.51 6.48 18.60
N ASP A 503 -16.41 5.51 18.54
CA ASP A 503 -16.13 4.16 18.10
C ASP A 503 -15.86 4.11 16.60
N CYS A 504 -15.06 3.12 16.22
CA CYS A 504 -14.87 2.77 14.82
C CYS A 504 -16.16 2.19 14.21
N PRO A 505 -16.39 2.34 12.88
CA PRO A 505 -17.55 1.76 12.23
C PRO A 505 -17.61 0.25 12.44
N MET A 506 -18.81 -0.27 12.78
CA MET A 506 -19.08 -1.70 12.80
C MET A 506 -18.73 -2.33 11.45
N LEU A 507 -18.10 -3.49 11.49
CA LEU A 507 -17.58 -4.14 10.29
C LEU A 507 -18.66 -5.00 9.65
N THR A 508 -19.06 -4.65 8.42
CA THR A 508 -19.89 -5.50 7.56
C THR A 508 -19.01 -6.50 6.83
N LEU A 509 -18.65 -7.58 7.51
CA LEU A 509 -17.78 -8.64 7.00
C LEU A 509 -18.56 -9.66 6.17
N SER A 510 -17.90 -10.31 5.21
CA SER A 510 -18.50 -11.42 4.49
C SER A 510 -18.55 -12.68 5.36
N GLN A 511 -19.45 -13.61 5.01
CA GLN A 511 -19.60 -14.91 5.69
C GLN A 511 -18.34 -15.81 5.67
N TRP A 512 -17.32 -15.41 4.90
CA TRP A 512 -16.04 -16.10 4.74
C TRP A 512 -14.92 -15.50 5.58
N THR A 513 -15.15 -14.36 6.25
CA THR A 513 -14.21 -13.79 7.22
C THR A 513 -14.44 -14.43 8.58
N VAL A 514 -13.37 -14.93 9.19
CA VAL A 514 -13.32 -15.34 10.60
C VAL A 514 -12.74 -14.20 11.41
N ASN A 515 -13.29 -13.93 12.58
CA ASN A 515 -12.92 -12.80 13.42
C ASN A 515 -13.02 -13.14 14.91
N SER A 516 -12.06 -12.64 15.70
CA SER A 516 -12.07 -12.72 17.16
C SER A 516 -12.93 -11.59 17.75
N VAL A 517 -14.24 -11.59 17.48
CA VAL A 517 -15.14 -10.51 17.96
C VAL A 517 -15.37 -10.65 19.46
N THR A 518 -14.80 -9.72 20.23
CA THR A 518 -15.27 -9.42 21.58
C THR A 518 -16.46 -8.47 21.52
N ASP A 519 -17.29 -8.46 22.57
CA ASP A 519 -18.21 -7.34 22.77
C ASP A 519 -17.42 -6.01 22.80
N LYS A 520 -18.01 -4.94 22.25
CA LYS A 520 -17.41 -3.60 22.15
C LYS A 520 -16.09 -3.53 21.36
N TYR A 521 -15.85 -4.45 20.41
CA TYR A 521 -14.66 -4.45 19.54
C TYR A 521 -14.44 -3.17 18.69
N THR A 522 -15.44 -2.28 18.61
CA THR A 522 -15.37 -0.98 17.94
C THR A 522 -14.80 0.15 18.81
N ALA A 523 -14.59 -0.09 20.11
CA ALA A 523 -14.16 0.92 21.06
C ALA A 523 -12.69 1.33 20.91
N LEU A 524 -12.31 2.48 21.49
CA LEU A 524 -10.93 2.96 21.45
C LEU A 524 -9.91 1.92 21.96
N ASN A 525 -8.82 1.76 21.21
CA ASN A 525 -7.69 0.88 21.53
C ASN A 525 -8.04 -0.62 21.65
N THR A 526 -9.23 -1.05 21.22
CA THR A 526 -9.48 -2.48 20.94
C THR A 526 -8.76 -2.90 19.66
N GLU A 527 -8.43 -4.18 19.61
CA GLU A 527 -7.71 -4.81 18.51
C GLU A 527 -8.38 -6.16 18.22
N ILE A 528 -8.70 -6.40 16.95
CA ILE A 528 -9.26 -7.66 16.46
C ILE A 528 -8.35 -8.22 15.39
N GLU A 529 -8.40 -9.53 15.21
CA GLU A 529 -7.73 -10.21 14.12
C GLU A 529 -8.78 -10.71 13.12
N LEU A 530 -8.66 -10.28 11.87
CA LEU A 530 -9.44 -10.81 10.75
C LEU A 530 -8.61 -11.87 10.04
N SER A 531 -9.22 -13.00 9.72
CA SER A 531 -8.66 -14.05 8.86
C SER A 531 -9.71 -14.53 7.87
N CYS A 532 -9.30 -15.20 6.81
CA CYS A 532 -10.24 -15.85 5.89
C CYS A 532 -10.45 -17.31 6.26
N GLN A 533 -11.65 -17.83 6.03
CA GLN A 533 -11.93 -19.27 6.13
C GLN A 533 -10.99 -20.08 5.23
N PRO A 534 -10.69 -21.35 5.57
CA PRO A 534 -9.90 -22.23 4.71
C PRO A 534 -10.45 -22.26 3.27
N GLY A 535 -9.57 -22.10 2.29
CA GLY A 535 -9.94 -21.98 0.88
C GLY A 535 -10.30 -20.57 0.39
N TYR A 536 -10.19 -19.55 1.23
CA TYR A 536 -10.39 -18.14 0.89
C TYR A 536 -9.12 -17.32 1.18
N SER A 537 -8.98 -16.19 0.50
CA SER A 537 -7.86 -15.25 0.64
C SER A 537 -8.35 -13.81 0.60
N PHE A 538 -7.57 -12.86 1.11
CA PHE A 538 -7.97 -11.46 1.09
C PHE A 538 -8.04 -10.92 -0.35
N LYS A 539 -9.10 -10.16 -0.62
CA LYS A 539 -9.41 -9.54 -1.92
C LYS A 539 -8.48 -8.36 -2.24
N GLN A 540 -7.98 -7.69 -1.21
CA GLN A 540 -7.08 -6.56 -1.30
C GLN A 540 -5.64 -7.08 -1.48
N GLU A 541 -4.95 -6.63 -2.53
CA GLU A 541 -3.58 -7.06 -2.84
C GLU A 541 -2.56 -6.78 -1.72
N GLU A 542 -2.83 -5.78 -0.88
CA GLU A 542 -2.02 -5.43 0.29
C GLU A 542 -1.95 -6.57 1.32
N TYR A 543 -3.06 -7.32 1.49
CA TYR A 543 -3.21 -8.36 2.51
C TYR A 543 -3.19 -9.78 1.95
N ASN A 544 -3.13 -9.97 0.62
CA ASN A 544 -3.31 -11.29 -0.01
C ASN A 544 -2.19 -12.32 0.29
N ARG A 545 -1.12 -11.91 0.99
CA ARG A 545 -0.03 -12.77 1.49
C ARG A 545 -0.08 -13.00 2.99
N GLU A 546 -0.96 -12.31 3.71
CA GLU A 546 -1.09 -12.40 5.16
C GLU A 546 -2.15 -13.46 5.51
N SER A 547 -1.85 -14.30 6.50
CA SER A 547 -2.81 -15.26 7.05
C SER A 547 -3.94 -14.57 7.82
N SER A 548 -3.64 -13.40 8.36
CA SER A 548 -4.50 -12.60 9.21
C SER A 548 -4.05 -11.14 9.24
N VAL A 549 -4.99 -10.23 9.47
CA VAL A 549 -4.76 -8.78 9.52
C VAL A 549 -5.28 -8.23 10.84
N ALA A 550 -4.41 -7.55 11.59
CA ALA A 550 -4.76 -6.92 12.87
C ALA A 550 -5.40 -5.53 12.65
N LEU A 551 -6.68 -5.40 13.03
CA LEU A 551 -7.43 -4.16 12.98
C LEU A 551 -7.51 -3.55 14.37
N LYS A 552 -6.93 -2.36 14.53
CA LYS A 552 -6.96 -1.58 15.77
C LYS A 552 -7.80 -0.33 15.60
N CYS A 553 -8.71 -0.06 16.54
CA CYS A 553 -9.49 1.17 16.55
C CYS A 553 -8.67 2.34 17.12
N LEU A 554 -8.42 3.35 16.28
CA LEU A 554 -7.64 4.55 16.62
C LEU A 554 -8.55 5.68 17.12
N PRO A 555 -7.99 6.68 17.84
CA PRO A 555 -8.68 7.91 18.16
C PRO A 555 -9.38 8.54 16.96
N GLY A 556 -10.62 8.97 17.14
CA GLY A 556 -11.44 9.61 16.13
C GLY A 556 -12.29 8.63 15.30
N GLY A 557 -12.38 7.37 15.74
CA GLY A 557 -13.31 6.37 15.18
C GLY A 557 -12.86 5.90 13.80
N LYS A 558 -11.56 5.65 13.64
CA LYS A 558 -10.95 5.15 12.41
C LYS A 558 -10.15 3.90 12.70
N TRP A 559 -10.31 2.89 11.86
CA TRP A 559 -9.42 1.73 11.87
C TRP A 559 -8.00 2.14 11.44
N ASN A 560 -6.99 1.44 11.93
CA ASN A 560 -5.59 1.57 11.51
C ASN A 560 -5.37 1.29 10.01
N VAL A 561 -6.25 0.52 9.38
CA VAL A 561 -6.24 0.20 7.94
C VAL A 561 -7.11 1.17 7.13
N SER A 562 -6.64 1.52 5.93
CA SER A 562 -7.39 2.40 5.00
C SER A 562 -8.51 1.68 4.26
N ARG A 563 -8.45 0.34 4.17
CA ARG A 563 -9.46 -0.52 3.54
C ARG A 563 -9.65 -1.73 4.46
N ILE A 564 -10.91 -2.02 4.83
CA ILE A 564 -11.22 -3.22 5.61
C ILE A 564 -10.91 -4.46 4.74
N PRO A 565 -10.12 -5.43 5.23
CA PRO A 565 -9.90 -6.71 4.55
C PRO A 565 -11.21 -7.47 4.36
N ASP A 566 -11.42 -8.03 3.16
CA ASP A 566 -12.59 -8.86 2.83
C ASP A 566 -12.12 -10.08 2.04
N CYS A 567 -12.82 -11.20 2.19
CA CYS A 567 -12.39 -12.50 1.68
C CYS A 567 -12.99 -12.81 0.30
N GLN A 568 -12.20 -13.41 -0.58
CA GLN A 568 -12.60 -13.96 -1.87
C GLN A 568 -12.18 -15.43 -1.97
N ILE A 569 -12.83 -16.19 -2.86
CA ILE A 569 -12.49 -17.59 -3.12
C ILE A 569 -11.06 -17.68 -3.65
N THR A 570 -10.24 -18.54 -3.06
CA THR A 570 -8.92 -18.88 -3.62
C THR A 570 -9.09 -19.86 -4.78
N TYR A 571 -8.39 -19.59 -5.87
CA TYR A 571 -8.32 -20.48 -7.04
C TYR A 571 -6.91 -21.04 -7.16
N CYS A 572 -6.79 -22.32 -7.47
CA CYS A 572 -5.54 -22.90 -7.91
C CYS A 572 -5.14 -22.35 -9.29
N SER A 573 -3.86 -22.52 -9.63
CA SER A 573 -3.39 -22.44 -11.01
C SER A 573 -4.11 -23.44 -11.93
N THR A 574 -3.85 -23.40 -13.23
CA THR A 574 -4.34 -24.46 -14.14
C THR A 574 -3.77 -25.83 -13.72
N PRO A 575 -4.56 -26.93 -13.78
CA PRO A 575 -4.09 -28.26 -13.43
C PRO A 575 -2.77 -28.62 -14.16
N PRO A 576 -1.75 -29.16 -13.46
CA PRO A 576 -0.46 -29.44 -14.07
C PRO A 576 -0.54 -30.41 -15.25
N ALA A 577 0.23 -30.17 -16.31
CA ALA A 577 0.32 -31.10 -17.43
C ALA A 577 1.08 -32.38 -17.05
N VAL A 578 0.56 -33.53 -17.48
CA VAL A 578 1.16 -34.87 -17.34
C VAL A 578 1.73 -35.29 -18.69
N GLN A 579 2.99 -35.74 -18.70
CA GLN A 579 3.63 -36.22 -19.93
C GLN A 579 3.02 -37.57 -20.32
N ASN A 580 2.76 -37.77 -21.62
CA ASN A 580 2.08 -38.96 -22.18
C ASN A 580 0.67 -39.20 -21.62
N GLY A 581 -0.02 -38.13 -21.21
CA GLY A 581 -1.44 -38.16 -20.85
C GLY A 581 -2.13 -36.82 -21.10
N ILE A 582 -3.44 -36.81 -20.92
CA ILE A 582 -4.34 -35.68 -21.10
C ILE A 582 -5.15 -35.41 -19.84
N LEU A 583 -5.56 -34.15 -19.64
CA LEU A 583 -6.53 -33.78 -18.62
C LEU A 583 -7.92 -34.22 -19.09
N LYS A 584 -8.52 -35.20 -18.40
CA LYS A 584 -9.81 -35.80 -18.76
C LYS A 584 -10.98 -34.94 -18.28
N SER A 585 -10.88 -34.40 -17.07
CA SER A 585 -11.81 -33.40 -16.53
C SER A 585 -11.14 -32.56 -15.45
N ALA A 586 -11.61 -31.32 -15.30
CA ALA A 586 -11.35 -30.49 -14.13
C ALA A 586 -12.60 -29.64 -13.84
N THR A 587 -13.02 -29.59 -12.58
CA THR A 587 -14.02 -28.62 -12.13
C THR A 587 -13.34 -27.31 -11.75
N GLY A 588 -13.95 -26.16 -12.11
CA GLY A 588 -13.86 -24.81 -11.51
C GLY A 588 -12.51 -24.11 -11.17
N GLY A 589 -11.45 -24.84 -10.84
CA GLY A 589 -10.17 -24.30 -10.35
C GLY A 589 -10.20 -23.81 -8.90
N LYS A 590 -11.28 -24.01 -8.14
CA LYS A 590 -11.42 -23.54 -6.75
C LYS A 590 -10.81 -24.53 -5.76
N VAL A 591 -10.48 -24.07 -4.56
CA VAL A 591 -10.10 -24.98 -3.46
C VAL A 591 -11.18 -26.05 -3.24
N GLY A 592 -10.77 -27.31 -3.18
CA GLY A 592 -11.64 -28.49 -3.14
C GLY A 592 -12.13 -29.02 -4.49
N ASP A 593 -11.89 -28.33 -5.61
CA ASP A 593 -12.15 -28.87 -6.95
C ASP A 593 -11.19 -30.02 -7.31
N ASN A 594 -11.63 -30.86 -8.24
CA ASN A 594 -10.96 -32.10 -8.63
C ASN A 594 -10.52 -32.09 -10.10
N ALA A 595 -9.32 -32.61 -10.36
CA ALA A 595 -8.80 -32.85 -11.70
C ALA A 595 -8.50 -34.34 -11.91
N THR A 596 -8.95 -34.90 -13.04
CA THR A 596 -8.69 -36.29 -13.45
C THR A 596 -7.91 -36.35 -14.75
N TYR A 597 -7.06 -37.38 -14.87
CA TYR A 597 -6.15 -37.56 -16.00
C TYR A 597 -6.37 -38.92 -16.66
N GLU A 598 -6.06 -38.99 -17.95
CA GLU A 598 -6.11 -40.19 -18.77
C GLU A 598 -4.79 -40.30 -19.52
N CYS A 599 -4.17 -41.49 -19.53
CA CYS A 599 -2.92 -41.68 -20.26
C CYS A 599 -3.18 -41.95 -21.74
N ASN A 600 -2.21 -41.57 -22.57
CA ASN A 600 -2.23 -41.89 -23.99
C ASN A 600 -2.06 -43.41 -24.19
N GLY A 601 -2.51 -43.93 -25.34
CA GLY A 601 -2.33 -45.35 -25.70
C GLY A 601 -0.89 -45.82 -25.52
N GLY A 602 -0.71 -47.03 -24.99
CA GLY A 602 0.60 -47.56 -24.58
C GLY A 602 1.13 -47.13 -23.21
N PHE A 603 0.44 -46.24 -22.49
CA PHE A 603 0.83 -45.79 -21.15
C PHE A 603 -0.26 -46.12 -20.11
N THR A 604 0.15 -46.29 -18.86
CA THR A 604 -0.71 -46.62 -17.73
C THR A 604 -0.51 -45.63 -16.59
N LEU A 605 -1.62 -45.23 -15.96
CA LEU A 605 -1.59 -44.19 -14.93
C LEU A 605 -1.03 -44.75 -13.62
N SER A 606 -0.04 -44.05 -13.07
CA SER A 606 0.60 -44.34 -11.79
C SER A 606 0.45 -43.12 -10.87
N GLY A 607 -0.25 -43.34 -9.77
CA GLY A 607 -0.86 -42.30 -8.92
C GLY A 607 -2.35 -42.55 -8.74
N SER A 608 -3.00 -41.81 -7.85
CA SER A 608 -4.43 -41.97 -7.53
C SER A 608 -5.19 -40.68 -7.83
N PRO A 609 -5.71 -40.46 -9.06
CA PRO A 609 -6.64 -39.38 -9.33
C PRO A 609 -8.01 -39.64 -8.65
N PRO A 610 -8.87 -38.61 -8.47
CA PRO A 610 -8.62 -37.20 -8.77
C PRO A 610 -7.55 -36.59 -7.87
N ILE A 611 -6.78 -35.63 -8.40
CA ILE A 611 -6.00 -34.71 -7.58
C ILE A 611 -6.90 -33.54 -7.17
N GLN A 612 -6.79 -33.07 -5.93
CA GLN A 612 -7.57 -31.94 -5.42
C GLN A 612 -6.78 -30.62 -5.47
N CYS A 613 -7.50 -29.50 -5.60
CA CYS A 613 -6.96 -28.17 -5.39
C CYS A 613 -6.88 -27.87 -3.88
N GLN A 614 -5.67 -27.69 -3.35
CA GLN A 614 -5.43 -27.51 -1.91
C GLN A 614 -5.62 -26.04 -1.47
N GLU A 615 -5.82 -25.83 -0.18
CA GLU A 615 -6.10 -24.51 0.44
C GLU A 615 -5.03 -23.44 0.17
N ASN A 616 -3.79 -23.86 -0.11
CA ASN A 616 -2.66 -23.00 -0.48
C ASN A 616 -2.70 -22.50 -1.95
N GLY A 617 -3.75 -22.84 -2.72
CA GLY A 617 -3.86 -22.49 -4.14
C GLY A 617 -2.98 -23.35 -5.07
N VAL A 618 -2.54 -24.52 -4.61
CA VAL A 618 -1.72 -25.47 -5.38
C VAL A 618 -2.46 -26.81 -5.53
N TRP A 619 -2.39 -27.41 -6.71
CA TRP A 619 -2.89 -28.77 -6.93
C TRP A 619 -2.01 -29.81 -6.23
N GLU A 620 -2.63 -30.88 -5.75
CA GLU A 620 -1.92 -32.08 -5.28
C GLU A 620 -0.94 -32.65 -6.33
N ALA A 621 -0.01 -33.49 -5.87
CA ALA A 621 1.04 -34.07 -6.69
C ALA A 621 0.48 -34.77 -7.94
N LYS A 622 0.84 -34.26 -9.12
CA LYS A 622 0.34 -34.78 -10.41
C LYS A 622 0.68 -36.28 -10.59
N PRO A 623 -0.22 -37.09 -11.17
CA PRO A 623 0.08 -38.47 -11.49
C PRO A 623 1.08 -38.57 -12.64
N SER A 624 1.58 -39.79 -12.88
CA SER A 624 2.54 -40.12 -13.93
C SER A 624 1.95 -41.14 -14.91
N CYS A 625 2.22 -40.99 -16.20
CA CYS A 625 1.86 -41.98 -17.21
C CYS A 625 3.10 -42.79 -17.56
N ASN A 626 3.21 -43.97 -16.94
CA ASN A 626 4.34 -44.87 -17.16
C ASN A 626 4.06 -45.74 -18.37
N VAL A 627 5.08 -46.03 -19.18
CA VAL A 627 4.93 -46.93 -20.33
C VAL A 627 4.47 -48.31 -19.85
N ILE A 628 3.57 -48.95 -20.60
CA ILE A 628 3.12 -50.30 -20.30
C ILE A 628 4.29 -51.27 -20.48
N ASP A 629 4.47 -52.15 -19.50
CA ASP A 629 5.42 -53.26 -19.53
C ASP A 629 4.62 -54.57 -19.56
N CYS A 630 4.87 -55.41 -20.57
CA CYS A 630 4.24 -56.73 -20.72
C CYS A 630 4.96 -57.83 -19.92
N GLY A 631 6.06 -57.51 -19.25
CA GLY A 631 6.95 -58.47 -18.61
C GLY A 631 7.65 -59.39 -19.62
N THR A 632 8.28 -60.46 -19.13
CA THR A 632 8.89 -61.47 -20.01
C THR A 632 7.82 -62.23 -20.81
N PRO A 633 8.01 -62.48 -22.12
CA PRO A 633 7.07 -63.28 -22.91
C PRO A 633 6.83 -64.68 -22.33
N GLU A 634 5.60 -65.18 -22.47
CA GLU A 634 5.26 -66.57 -22.10
C GLU A 634 6.11 -67.57 -22.89
N GLN A 635 6.50 -68.67 -22.23
CA GLN A 635 7.32 -69.72 -22.82
C GLN A 635 6.43 -70.66 -23.65
N VAL A 636 6.54 -70.61 -24.98
CA VAL A 636 5.85 -71.54 -25.88
C VAL A 636 6.69 -72.82 -26.06
N PRO A 637 6.16 -74.02 -25.74
CA PRO A 637 6.90 -75.27 -25.92
C PRO A 637 7.33 -75.49 -27.37
N GLY A 638 8.62 -75.81 -27.57
CA GLY A 638 9.19 -76.00 -28.91
C GLY A 638 9.62 -74.71 -29.62
N ALA A 639 9.50 -73.53 -29.01
CA ALA A 639 9.97 -72.26 -29.56
C ALA A 639 11.46 -71.98 -29.24
N GLU A 640 12.11 -71.18 -30.08
CA GLU A 640 13.46 -70.64 -29.82
C GLU A 640 13.42 -69.48 -28.81
N ILE A 641 14.58 -69.11 -28.26
CA ILE A 641 14.70 -67.98 -27.33
C ILE A 641 14.40 -66.66 -28.05
N TYR A 642 13.39 -65.94 -27.56
CA TYR A 642 12.92 -64.68 -28.14
C TYR A 642 13.97 -63.56 -28.02
N SER A 643 14.37 -62.96 -29.13
CA SER A 643 15.26 -61.79 -29.16
C SER A 643 14.48 -60.49 -29.25
N TYR A 644 14.28 -59.82 -28.12
CA TYR A 644 13.65 -58.50 -27.99
C TYR A 644 14.59 -57.50 -27.30
N THR A 645 14.40 -56.19 -27.52
CA THR A 645 15.24 -55.13 -26.91
C THR A 645 14.85 -54.82 -25.47
N ASP A 646 13.56 -54.87 -25.19
CA ASP A 646 12.92 -54.54 -23.92
C ASP A 646 11.49 -55.14 -23.89
N THR A 647 10.79 -55.01 -22.77
CA THR A 647 9.45 -55.58 -22.56
C THR A 647 8.31 -54.55 -22.65
N LEU A 648 8.61 -53.35 -23.18
CA LEU A 648 7.72 -52.20 -23.16
C LEU A 648 6.73 -52.24 -24.33
N TYR A 649 5.65 -51.47 -24.21
CA TYR A 649 4.62 -51.34 -25.23
C TYR A 649 5.20 -50.98 -26.62
N GLY A 650 4.80 -51.74 -27.63
CA GLY A 650 5.32 -51.61 -28.99
C GLY A 650 6.62 -52.38 -29.25
N SER A 651 7.33 -52.87 -28.22
CA SER A 651 8.44 -53.83 -28.39
C SER A 651 7.93 -55.11 -29.05
N SER A 652 8.74 -55.68 -29.93
CA SER A 652 8.35 -56.84 -30.74
C SER A 652 9.53 -57.76 -31.08
N PHE A 653 9.22 -59.03 -31.34
CA PHE A 653 10.16 -60.04 -31.83
C PHE A 653 9.48 -61.00 -32.82
N ASN A 654 10.28 -61.70 -33.63
CA ASN A 654 9.79 -62.69 -34.59
C ASN A 654 9.75 -64.08 -33.96
N PHE A 655 8.65 -64.81 -34.13
CA PHE A 655 8.44 -66.13 -33.54
C PHE A 655 9.02 -67.26 -34.41
N SER A 656 9.93 -68.05 -33.83
CA SER A 656 10.54 -69.22 -34.46
C SER A 656 10.45 -70.47 -33.58
N CYS A 657 10.39 -71.64 -34.23
CA CYS A 657 10.38 -72.96 -33.60
C CYS A 657 11.76 -73.60 -33.67
N LEU A 658 12.09 -74.41 -32.66
CA LEU A 658 13.31 -75.21 -32.59
C LEU A 658 13.41 -76.19 -33.76
N THR A 659 14.64 -76.51 -34.15
CA THR A 659 14.95 -77.43 -35.25
C THR A 659 14.21 -78.76 -35.11
N GLY A 660 13.44 -79.14 -36.15
CA GLY A 660 12.60 -80.34 -36.15
C GLY A 660 11.12 -80.09 -35.85
N SER A 661 10.74 -78.87 -35.45
CA SER A 661 9.32 -78.46 -35.28
C SER A 661 8.89 -77.44 -36.34
N VAL A 662 7.61 -77.46 -36.72
CA VAL A 662 7.02 -76.53 -37.70
C VAL A 662 6.10 -75.50 -37.01
N ARG A 663 6.15 -74.24 -37.47
CA ARG A 663 5.27 -73.16 -36.98
C ARG A 663 3.82 -73.45 -37.36
N SER A 664 2.90 -73.21 -36.44
CA SER A 664 1.46 -73.36 -36.62
C SER A 664 0.73 -72.18 -35.97
N GLY A 665 -0.27 -71.62 -36.66
CA GLY A 665 -0.98 -70.41 -36.21
C GLY A 665 -0.31 -69.09 -36.61
N VAL A 666 -0.85 -67.98 -36.09
CA VAL A 666 -0.48 -66.58 -36.32
C VAL A 666 -0.57 -65.75 -35.03
N SER A 667 0.13 -64.63 -34.99
CA SER A 667 0.10 -63.62 -33.93
C SER A 667 -1.25 -62.89 -33.85
N VAL A 668 -1.42 -62.03 -32.84
CA VAL A 668 -2.56 -61.08 -32.79
C VAL A 668 -2.56 -60.09 -33.96
N ASN A 669 -1.42 -59.86 -34.62
CA ASN A 669 -1.29 -58.99 -35.79
C ASN A 669 -1.39 -59.76 -37.13
N GLU A 670 -1.92 -60.99 -37.11
CA GLU A 670 -2.06 -61.90 -38.27
C GLU A 670 -0.74 -62.30 -38.97
N ASP A 671 0.39 -62.17 -38.27
CA ASP A 671 1.73 -62.48 -38.80
C ASP A 671 2.53 -63.42 -37.86
N TYR A 672 3.86 -63.41 -37.93
CA TYR A 672 4.73 -64.14 -37.00
C TYR A 672 5.43 -63.22 -35.98
N THR A 673 5.03 -61.95 -35.89
CA THR A 673 5.64 -60.95 -35.00
C THR A 673 4.81 -60.82 -33.72
N VAL A 674 5.43 -61.10 -32.58
CA VAL A 674 4.79 -60.97 -31.28
C VAL A 674 5.15 -59.61 -30.68
N THR A 675 4.15 -58.75 -30.52
CA THR A 675 4.30 -57.37 -29.98
C THR A 675 3.69 -57.26 -28.58
N CYS A 676 4.28 -56.44 -27.71
CA CYS A 676 3.69 -56.06 -26.42
C CYS A 676 2.48 -55.12 -26.63
N GLN A 677 1.30 -55.56 -26.17
CA GLN A 677 -0.01 -54.93 -26.42
C GLN A 677 -0.49 -54.07 -25.22
N GLU A 678 -1.49 -53.22 -25.44
CA GLU A 678 -2.06 -52.33 -24.40
C GLU A 678 -2.69 -53.09 -23.21
N ASN A 679 -3.07 -54.35 -23.41
CA ASN A 679 -3.60 -55.22 -22.34
C ASN A 679 -2.51 -55.78 -21.40
N ARG A 680 -1.26 -55.28 -21.49
CA ARG A 680 -0.08 -55.74 -20.75
C ARG A 680 0.30 -57.20 -21.02
N ARG A 681 0.04 -57.70 -22.22
CA ARG A 681 0.44 -59.06 -22.66
C ARG A 681 1.11 -59.03 -24.03
N TRP A 682 1.94 -60.03 -24.27
CA TRP A 682 2.51 -60.30 -25.59
C TRP A 682 1.46 -60.93 -26.52
N GLY A 683 1.34 -60.40 -27.74
CA GLY A 683 0.33 -60.77 -28.72
C GLY A 683 0.56 -62.10 -29.43
N PHE A 684 0.74 -63.20 -28.69
CA PHE A 684 1.04 -64.53 -29.25
C PHE A 684 -0.05 -65.13 -30.16
N GLY A 685 -1.31 -64.69 -30.04
CA GLY A 685 -2.40 -65.18 -30.88
C GLY A 685 -2.65 -66.68 -30.66
N ASN A 686 -2.48 -67.49 -31.71
CA ASN A 686 -2.53 -68.95 -31.65
C ASN A 686 -1.22 -69.63 -32.12
N LEU A 687 -0.08 -68.92 -32.04
CA LEU A 687 1.25 -69.43 -32.39
C LEU A 687 1.65 -70.65 -31.54
N THR A 688 2.04 -71.73 -32.22
CA THR A 688 2.43 -73.04 -31.65
C THR A 688 3.49 -73.73 -32.53
N CYS A 689 4.16 -74.75 -31.99
CA CYS A 689 5.15 -75.57 -32.70
C CYS A 689 4.72 -77.05 -32.69
N THR A 690 4.83 -77.78 -33.81
CA THR A 690 4.37 -79.18 -33.94
C THR A 690 5.41 -80.11 -34.60
N VAL A 691 5.31 -81.44 -34.36
CA VAL A 691 6.34 -82.47 -34.71
C VAL A 691 5.71 -83.66 -35.50
N GLY A 692 6.49 -84.34 -36.37
CA GLY A 692 6.03 -85.41 -37.28
C GLY A 692 6.22 -86.87 -36.81
N ARG A 693 5.66 -87.84 -37.58
CA ARG A 693 5.58 -89.29 -37.25
C ARG A 693 6.06 -90.22 -38.39
N CYS A 694 6.67 -91.35 -38.05
CA CYS A 694 7.05 -92.47 -38.94
C CYS A 694 5.87 -93.38 -39.32
N THR A 695 6.04 -94.17 -40.40
CA THR A 695 5.14 -95.26 -40.82
C THR A 695 5.48 -96.60 -40.15
N ASP A 696 4.50 -97.49 -40.05
CA ASP A 696 4.66 -98.82 -39.44
C ASP A 696 5.32 -99.82 -40.41
N PRO A 697 6.47 -100.44 -40.08
CA PRO A 697 7.12 -101.45 -40.92
C PRO A 697 6.41 -102.82 -40.94
N GLY A 698 5.44 -103.06 -40.04
CA GLY A 698 4.70 -104.32 -39.94
C GLY A 698 5.44 -105.46 -39.23
N THR A 699 4.70 -106.54 -38.93
CA THR A 699 5.20 -107.67 -38.12
C THR A 699 5.52 -108.92 -38.95
N PRO A 700 6.75 -109.47 -38.88
CA PRO A 700 7.10 -110.75 -39.52
C PRO A 700 6.35 -111.96 -38.93
N GLY A 701 6.00 -112.92 -39.79
CA GLY A 701 5.28 -114.13 -39.40
C GLY A 701 6.02 -114.98 -38.34
N GLY A 702 5.36 -115.24 -37.21
CA GLY A 702 5.94 -115.99 -36.08
C GLY A 702 6.65 -115.12 -35.02
N ALA A 703 6.63 -113.80 -35.18
CA ALA A 703 7.06 -112.83 -34.17
C ALA A 703 5.92 -111.92 -33.71
N VAL A 704 6.15 -111.16 -32.64
CA VAL A 704 5.30 -110.06 -32.17
C VAL A 704 6.13 -108.78 -32.13
N GLN A 705 5.58 -107.71 -32.68
CA GLN A 705 6.15 -106.37 -32.67
C GLN A 705 5.94 -105.70 -31.30
N VAL A 706 6.97 -105.04 -30.78
CA VAL A 706 7.00 -104.37 -29.49
C VAL A 706 7.46 -102.93 -29.73
N VAL A 707 6.51 -102.00 -29.69
CA VAL A 707 6.69 -100.57 -30.00
C VAL A 707 5.81 -99.72 -29.06
N ARG A 708 6.25 -98.50 -28.72
CA ARG A 708 5.49 -97.55 -27.88
C ARG A 708 4.73 -96.52 -28.71
N SER A 709 5.41 -95.86 -29.63
CA SER A 709 4.83 -94.99 -30.65
C SER A 709 5.71 -95.00 -31.90
N TYR A 710 5.25 -94.37 -32.98
CA TYR A 710 6.02 -94.16 -34.22
C TYR A 710 6.54 -92.71 -34.29
N GLU A 711 6.84 -92.08 -33.16
CA GLU A 711 7.41 -90.73 -33.10
C GLU A 711 8.94 -90.75 -33.25
N ALA A 712 9.53 -89.66 -33.73
CA ALA A 712 10.94 -89.61 -34.10
C ALA A 712 11.87 -89.95 -32.92
N GLY A 713 12.76 -90.92 -33.11
CA GLY A 713 13.71 -91.41 -32.09
C GLY A 713 13.22 -92.58 -31.22
N GLU A 714 11.96 -93.02 -31.32
CA GLU A 714 11.49 -94.21 -30.59
C GLU A 714 12.04 -95.52 -31.16
N LEU A 715 12.16 -96.52 -30.28
CA LEU A 715 12.74 -97.84 -30.57
C LEU A 715 11.67 -98.92 -30.71
N LEU A 716 11.69 -99.61 -31.84
CA LEU A 716 10.85 -100.75 -32.18
C LEU A 716 11.67 -102.05 -32.13
N SER A 717 11.11 -103.09 -31.53
CA SER A 717 11.76 -104.41 -31.45
C SER A 717 10.79 -105.54 -31.78
N PHE A 718 11.31 -106.73 -32.08
CA PHE A 718 10.52 -107.92 -32.34
C PHE A 718 10.84 -109.02 -31.34
N ARG A 719 9.83 -109.78 -30.93
CA ARG A 719 9.99 -110.96 -30.06
C ARG A 719 9.45 -112.20 -30.75
N CYS A 720 10.30 -113.20 -30.96
CA CYS A 720 9.91 -114.47 -31.56
C CYS A 720 8.98 -115.28 -30.63
N LEU A 721 7.95 -115.91 -31.18
CA LEU A 721 6.97 -116.71 -30.41
C LEU A 721 7.40 -118.17 -30.19
N ARG A 722 8.48 -118.62 -30.85
CA ARG A 722 8.94 -120.01 -30.81
C ARG A 722 10.22 -120.11 -29.97
N SER A 723 10.23 -120.99 -28.98
CA SER A 723 11.39 -121.19 -28.10
C SER A 723 12.63 -121.61 -28.92
N GLY A 724 13.77 -120.99 -28.63
CA GLY A 724 15.04 -121.23 -29.34
C GLY A 724 15.26 -120.41 -30.62
N TYR A 725 14.43 -119.40 -30.90
CA TYR A 725 14.57 -118.49 -32.05
C TYR A 725 14.83 -117.06 -31.57
N GLU A 726 15.74 -116.35 -32.23
CA GLU A 726 16.08 -114.95 -31.96
C GLU A 726 15.71 -114.05 -33.16
N PRO A 727 15.32 -112.78 -32.93
CA PRO A 727 15.07 -111.83 -34.00
C PRO A 727 16.38 -111.44 -34.70
N VAL A 728 16.34 -111.32 -36.03
CA VAL A 728 17.46 -110.83 -36.85
C VAL A 728 16.96 -109.64 -37.69
N PRO A 729 17.51 -108.43 -37.52
CA PRO A 729 18.55 -108.05 -36.55
C PRO A 729 18.06 -108.16 -35.10
N SER A 730 18.99 -108.45 -34.18
CA SER A 730 18.72 -108.54 -32.74
C SER A 730 18.71 -107.17 -32.04
N ALA A 731 19.20 -106.13 -32.73
CA ALA A 731 19.12 -104.75 -32.28
C ALA A 731 17.73 -104.14 -32.62
N PRO A 732 17.17 -103.28 -31.75
CA PRO A 732 15.93 -102.56 -32.06
C PRO A 732 16.12 -101.60 -33.24
N LEU A 733 15.10 -101.50 -34.08
CA LEU A 733 15.00 -100.51 -35.15
C LEU A 733 14.63 -99.15 -34.54
N MET A 734 15.23 -98.08 -35.04
CA MET A 734 14.94 -96.70 -34.62
C MET A 734 14.19 -95.97 -35.74
N CYS A 735 13.13 -95.24 -35.41
CA CYS A 735 12.51 -94.30 -36.36
C CYS A 735 13.51 -93.16 -36.66
N GLN A 736 14.11 -93.20 -37.85
CA GLN A 736 15.07 -92.23 -38.38
C GLN A 736 14.52 -91.59 -39.66
N GLN A 737 14.89 -90.33 -39.91
CA GLN A 737 14.49 -89.63 -41.13
C GLN A 737 15.30 -90.13 -42.33
N ASP A 738 14.63 -90.34 -43.47
CA ASP A 738 15.29 -90.76 -44.71
C ASP A 738 16.11 -89.60 -45.30
N VAL A 739 17.39 -89.86 -45.52
CA VAL A 739 18.40 -88.93 -46.04
C VAL A 739 19.05 -89.44 -47.32
N THR A 740 18.53 -90.53 -47.91
CA THR A 740 19.07 -91.15 -49.12
C THR A 740 18.33 -90.64 -50.37
N PRO A 741 19.01 -90.03 -51.36
CA PRO A 741 18.35 -89.60 -52.60
C PRO A 741 18.00 -90.76 -53.55
N PRO A 742 16.92 -90.64 -54.34
CA PRO A 742 16.54 -91.61 -55.37
C PRO A 742 17.66 -91.92 -56.37
N LYS A 743 17.67 -93.13 -56.92
CA LYS A 743 18.67 -93.58 -57.90
C LYS A 743 18.05 -93.84 -59.27
N PHE A 744 18.63 -93.27 -60.32
CA PHE A 744 18.25 -93.60 -61.71
C PHE A 744 18.95 -94.89 -62.18
N SER A 745 18.21 -95.78 -62.85
CA SER A 745 18.71 -97.10 -63.26
C SER A 745 19.31 -97.14 -64.68
N ASN A 746 18.98 -96.18 -65.54
CA ASN A 746 19.30 -96.15 -66.97
C ASN A 746 19.65 -94.72 -67.48
N CYS A 747 20.39 -93.94 -66.68
CA CYS A 747 20.88 -92.63 -67.10
C CYS A 747 22.09 -92.76 -68.05
N LEU A 748 21.93 -92.36 -69.31
CA LEU A 748 22.97 -92.44 -70.35
C LEU A 748 23.76 -91.11 -70.42
N ASN A 749 25.00 -91.12 -69.91
CA ASN A 749 25.90 -89.95 -69.92
C ASN A 749 26.61 -89.70 -71.27
N VAL A 750 25.99 -90.06 -72.40
CA VAL A 750 26.57 -89.90 -73.75
C VAL A 750 25.59 -89.11 -74.61
N PRO A 751 26.02 -88.03 -75.30
CA PRO A 751 25.13 -87.22 -76.12
C PRO A 751 24.65 -87.97 -77.37
N PHE A 752 23.37 -87.78 -77.70
CA PHE A 752 22.76 -88.27 -78.93
C PHE A 752 22.96 -87.24 -80.05
N TYR A 753 23.58 -87.64 -81.16
CA TYR A 753 23.82 -86.77 -82.33
C TYR A 753 22.72 -86.92 -83.37
N VAL A 754 21.89 -85.90 -83.53
CA VAL A 754 20.67 -85.92 -84.37
C VAL A 754 20.85 -84.95 -85.56
N ASP A 755 20.32 -85.30 -86.73
CA ASP A 755 20.27 -84.35 -87.86
C ASP A 755 19.08 -83.38 -87.68
N LYS A 756 19.21 -82.15 -88.17
CA LYS A 756 18.26 -81.07 -87.88
C LYS A 756 16.85 -81.39 -88.42
N MET A 757 15.84 -81.29 -87.56
CA MET A 757 14.42 -81.63 -87.83
C MET A 757 14.08 -83.13 -87.85
N GLU A 758 14.95 -84.01 -87.35
CA GLU A 758 14.67 -85.44 -87.14
C GLU A 758 14.09 -85.72 -85.73
N ALA A 759 13.37 -86.83 -85.57
CA ALA A 759 12.73 -87.20 -84.30
C ALA A 759 13.69 -87.96 -83.37
N THR A 760 13.67 -87.64 -82.07
CA THR A 760 14.53 -88.29 -81.07
C THR A 760 14.07 -89.71 -80.72
N ASP A 761 14.99 -90.67 -80.64
CA ASP A 761 14.73 -92.04 -80.15
C ASP A 761 15.70 -92.38 -79.00
N PHE A 762 15.15 -92.67 -77.82
CA PHE A 762 15.90 -92.96 -76.59
C PHE A 762 15.02 -93.64 -75.53
N VAL A 763 15.65 -94.29 -74.54
CA VAL A 763 14.95 -94.90 -73.41
C VAL A 763 14.85 -93.90 -72.26
N VAL A 764 13.62 -93.67 -71.76
CA VAL A 764 13.35 -92.73 -70.66
C VAL A 764 13.97 -93.22 -69.33
N PRO A 765 14.72 -92.36 -68.60
CA PRO A 765 15.26 -92.72 -67.28
C PRO A 765 14.19 -93.04 -66.24
N THR A 766 14.34 -94.16 -65.53
CA THR A 766 13.49 -94.57 -64.40
C THR A 766 14.25 -94.43 -63.08
N ALA A 767 13.60 -93.82 -62.10
CA ALA A 767 14.10 -93.68 -60.75
C ALA A 767 13.52 -94.77 -59.84
N SER A 768 14.38 -95.35 -59.00
CA SER A 768 14.02 -96.23 -57.90
C SER A 768 14.74 -95.78 -56.64
N ASP A 769 14.08 -95.94 -55.50
CA ASP A 769 14.57 -95.48 -54.21
C ASP A 769 14.59 -96.62 -53.18
N ASN A 770 15.45 -96.54 -52.16
CA ASN A 770 15.55 -97.57 -51.11
C ASN A 770 14.35 -97.58 -50.16
N SER A 771 13.61 -96.47 -50.02
CA SER A 771 12.29 -96.45 -49.37
C SER A 771 11.19 -97.15 -50.20
N GLY A 772 11.46 -97.44 -51.47
CA GLY A 772 10.51 -98.01 -52.42
C GLY A 772 9.47 -97.04 -52.98
N LEU A 773 9.48 -95.76 -52.57
CA LEU A 773 8.44 -94.77 -52.91
C LEU A 773 9.01 -93.46 -53.47
N VAL A 774 9.20 -93.42 -54.80
CA VAL A 774 9.46 -92.15 -55.52
C VAL A 774 8.15 -91.36 -55.63
N LYS A 775 8.10 -90.17 -55.02
CA LYS A 775 6.92 -89.30 -54.94
C LYS A 775 6.53 -88.72 -56.29
N ASN A 776 7.52 -88.23 -57.04
CA ASN A 776 7.33 -87.79 -58.42
C ASN A 776 8.63 -87.90 -59.23
N VAL A 777 8.47 -87.96 -60.55
CA VAL A 777 9.53 -87.73 -61.52
C VAL A 777 9.05 -86.64 -62.47
N THR A 778 9.86 -85.61 -62.64
CA THR A 778 9.57 -84.46 -63.51
C THR A 778 10.60 -84.42 -64.64
N VAL A 779 10.22 -83.84 -65.78
CA VAL A 779 11.10 -83.69 -66.95
C VAL A 779 11.10 -82.24 -67.42
N MET A 780 12.28 -81.70 -67.71
CA MET A 780 12.50 -80.39 -68.34
C MET A 780 13.30 -80.56 -69.62
N PRO A 781 12.86 -80.07 -70.80
CA PRO A 781 11.60 -79.35 -71.03
C PRO A 781 10.35 -80.19 -70.73
N TYR A 782 9.29 -79.54 -70.22
CA TYR A 782 8.04 -80.22 -69.90
C TYR A 782 7.46 -80.93 -71.13
N ASN A 783 6.95 -82.15 -70.94
CA ASN A 783 6.41 -83.03 -71.98
C ASN A 783 7.42 -83.54 -73.03
N PHE A 784 8.74 -83.41 -72.80
CA PHE A 784 9.74 -84.05 -73.67
C PHE A 784 9.65 -85.58 -73.56
N LYS A 785 9.55 -86.27 -74.70
CA LYS A 785 9.38 -87.72 -74.80
C LYS A 785 10.04 -88.26 -76.08
N PRO A 786 10.28 -89.58 -76.19
CA PRO A 786 10.70 -90.18 -77.46
C PRO A 786 9.72 -89.82 -78.58
N GLY A 787 10.27 -89.46 -79.74
CA GLY A 787 9.56 -88.91 -80.90
C GLY A 787 9.52 -87.38 -80.97
N THR A 788 9.98 -86.64 -79.96
CA THR A 788 10.07 -85.17 -80.04
C THR A 788 11.16 -84.75 -81.03
N VAL A 789 10.83 -83.82 -81.94
CA VAL A 789 11.77 -83.25 -82.91
C VAL A 789 12.55 -82.10 -82.28
N VAL A 790 13.87 -82.07 -82.49
CA VAL A 790 14.77 -81.02 -81.99
C VAL A 790 15.35 -80.18 -83.14
N SER A 791 15.40 -78.86 -82.95
CA SER A 791 15.87 -77.87 -83.94
C SER A 791 17.20 -77.20 -83.58
N GLU A 792 17.65 -77.38 -82.34
CA GLU A 792 18.85 -76.84 -81.70
C GLU A 792 19.32 -77.85 -80.63
N ASP A 793 20.49 -77.62 -80.02
CA ASP A 793 21.01 -78.48 -78.96
C ASP A 793 20.13 -78.40 -77.71
N VAL A 794 19.66 -79.55 -77.21
CA VAL A 794 18.72 -79.62 -76.08
C VAL A 794 19.21 -80.60 -75.02
N ASN A 795 19.32 -80.11 -73.78
CA ASN A 795 19.53 -80.93 -72.59
C ASN A 795 18.18 -81.22 -71.92
N VAL A 796 17.82 -82.49 -71.82
CA VAL A 796 16.60 -82.98 -71.18
C VAL A 796 16.95 -83.50 -69.79
N THR A 797 16.49 -82.83 -68.75
CA THR A 797 16.77 -83.19 -67.35
C THR A 797 15.55 -83.82 -66.70
N TYR A 798 15.73 -85.04 -66.20
CA TYR A 798 14.79 -85.76 -65.36
C TYR A 798 15.16 -85.56 -63.89
N THR A 799 14.20 -85.12 -63.06
CA THR A 799 14.38 -84.92 -61.62
C THR A 799 13.40 -85.80 -60.87
N ALA A 800 13.90 -86.72 -60.05
CA ALA A 800 13.11 -87.57 -59.17
C ALA A 800 13.19 -87.06 -57.73
N VAL A 801 12.08 -87.07 -57.01
CA VAL A 801 11.98 -86.69 -55.59
C VAL A 801 11.28 -87.82 -54.83
N ASP A 802 11.77 -88.18 -53.65
CA ASP A 802 11.12 -89.12 -52.73
C ASP A 802 10.01 -88.44 -51.90
N ASN A 803 9.43 -89.17 -50.95
CA ASN A 803 8.43 -88.60 -50.03
C ASN A 803 9.03 -87.70 -48.93
N SER A 804 10.32 -87.82 -48.63
CA SER A 804 11.06 -87.09 -47.59
C SER A 804 11.66 -85.76 -48.07
N GLY A 805 11.69 -85.51 -49.38
CA GLY A 805 12.23 -84.32 -50.03
C GLY A 805 13.64 -84.48 -50.62
N ASN A 806 14.26 -85.66 -50.55
CA ASN A 806 15.54 -85.90 -51.21
C ASN A 806 15.33 -85.99 -52.72
N SER A 807 16.27 -85.45 -53.50
CA SER A 807 16.15 -85.40 -54.96
C SER A 807 17.42 -85.81 -55.68
N ALA A 808 17.23 -86.40 -56.86
CA ALA A 808 18.30 -86.76 -57.77
C ALA A 808 17.93 -86.35 -59.20
N THR A 809 18.95 -86.10 -60.02
CA THR A 809 18.80 -85.66 -61.40
C THR A 809 19.54 -86.55 -62.39
N CYS A 810 19.01 -86.65 -63.60
CA CYS A 810 19.61 -87.33 -64.74
C CYS A 810 19.42 -86.46 -65.98
N THR A 811 20.49 -86.09 -66.68
CA THR A 811 20.42 -85.25 -67.88
C THR A 811 20.84 -86.03 -69.12
N VAL A 812 20.02 -85.96 -70.17
CA VAL A 812 20.27 -86.54 -71.50
C VAL A 812 20.45 -85.40 -72.51
N SER A 813 21.57 -85.40 -73.23
CA SER A 813 21.92 -84.33 -74.19
C SER A 813 21.65 -84.75 -75.63
N PHE A 814 20.98 -83.90 -76.41
CA PHE A 814 20.83 -84.02 -77.86
C PHE A 814 21.60 -82.90 -78.54
N ILE A 815 22.51 -83.26 -79.46
CA ILE A 815 23.38 -82.32 -80.17
C ILE A 815 23.06 -82.38 -81.67
N ILE A 816 22.81 -81.24 -82.29
CA ILE A 816 22.55 -81.10 -83.72
C ILE A 816 23.86 -81.10 -84.49
N LYS A 817 23.92 -81.88 -85.57
CA LYS A 817 25.09 -81.92 -86.47
C LYS A 817 25.17 -80.64 -87.31
N ASP A 818 26.01 -79.68 -86.91
CA ASP A 818 26.36 -78.52 -87.75
C ASP A 818 27.23 -78.95 -88.95
N ARG A 819 26.97 -78.36 -90.12
CA ARG A 819 27.69 -78.59 -91.37
C ARG A 819 28.06 -77.27 -92.09
N SER A 820 27.95 -76.13 -91.42
CA SER A 820 28.16 -74.78 -91.98
C SER A 820 29.26 -74.01 -91.23
N PRO A 821 30.31 -73.50 -91.91
CA PRO A 821 31.35 -72.70 -91.27
C PRO A 821 30.88 -71.26 -90.95
N PRO A 822 31.32 -70.64 -89.84
CA PRO A 822 30.85 -69.32 -89.40
C PRO A 822 31.62 -68.13 -90.01
N GLU A 823 30.96 -66.97 -90.11
CA GLU A 823 31.56 -65.67 -90.45
C GLU A 823 31.60 -64.72 -89.24
N LEU A 824 32.55 -63.76 -89.25
CA LEU A 824 32.83 -62.83 -88.14
C LEU A 824 32.90 -61.36 -88.60
N THR A 825 32.31 -60.44 -87.84
CA THR A 825 32.50 -58.98 -87.96
C THR A 825 32.51 -58.31 -86.58
N CYS A 826 33.31 -57.24 -86.42
CA CYS A 826 33.59 -56.59 -85.12
C CYS A 826 32.84 -55.26 -84.91
N PRO A 827 32.63 -54.81 -83.65
CA PRO A 827 31.60 -53.83 -83.29
C PRO A 827 32.06 -52.36 -83.21
N LYS A 828 31.08 -51.45 -83.07
CA LYS A 828 31.27 -50.02 -82.77
C LYS A 828 30.46 -49.61 -81.54
N ILE A 829 31.03 -48.80 -80.65
CA ILE A 829 30.43 -48.35 -79.39
C ILE A 829 29.57 -47.10 -79.63
N LEU A 830 28.49 -46.93 -78.87
CA LEU A 830 27.55 -45.79 -78.93
C LEU A 830 27.32 -45.20 -77.53
N GLU A 831 27.77 -43.96 -77.33
CA GLU A 831 27.35 -43.13 -76.19
C GLU A 831 26.02 -42.42 -76.50
N LYS A 832 25.24 -42.08 -75.46
CA LYS A 832 23.97 -41.35 -75.62
C LYS A 832 23.80 -40.29 -74.53
N THR A 833 23.90 -39.03 -74.93
CA THR A 833 23.59 -37.84 -74.12
C THR A 833 22.09 -37.54 -74.14
N ILE A 834 21.51 -37.11 -73.02
CA ILE A 834 20.14 -36.59 -72.96
C ILE A 834 20.15 -35.25 -72.21
N ASN A 835 19.74 -34.18 -72.90
CA ASN A 835 19.48 -32.86 -72.32
C ASN A 835 17.98 -32.58 -72.42
N THR A 836 17.30 -32.29 -71.31
CA THR A 836 15.98 -31.64 -71.35
C THR A 836 15.75 -30.74 -70.15
N THR A 837 15.38 -29.50 -70.45
CA THR A 837 14.86 -28.50 -69.52
C THR A 837 13.35 -28.70 -69.38
N ILE A 838 12.83 -28.93 -68.16
CA ILE A 838 11.48 -28.57 -67.66
C ILE A 838 11.39 -29.05 -66.21
N GLY A 839 10.78 -28.23 -65.34
CA GLY A 839 10.66 -28.55 -63.91
C GLY A 839 9.59 -29.60 -63.63
N ILE A 840 9.92 -30.57 -62.80
CA ILE A 840 8.96 -31.49 -62.18
C ILE A 840 8.89 -31.17 -60.70
N LYS A 841 7.72 -30.74 -60.22
CA LYS A 841 7.38 -30.81 -58.80
C LYS A 841 6.87 -32.21 -58.49
N VAL A 842 7.43 -32.86 -57.48
CA VAL A 842 6.78 -33.97 -56.77
C VAL A 842 6.79 -33.62 -55.30
N ASP A 843 5.63 -33.24 -54.76
CA ASP A 843 5.35 -33.35 -53.33
C ASP A 843 4.65 -34.69 -53.12
N LEU A 844 5.30 -35.61 -52.42
CA LEU A 844 4.66 -36.75 -51.80
C LEU A 844 5.28 -36.97 -50.41
N ASN A 845 4.56 -36.49 -49.40
CA ASN A 845 4.64 -37.08 -48.07
C ASN A 845 4.14 -38.53 -48.18
N GLU A 846 5.03 -39.50 -48.15
CA GLU A 846 4.81 -40.74 -47.40
C GLU A 846 6.10 -41.55 -47.25
N SER A 847 6.24 -42.21 -46.12
CA SER A 847 7.37 -43.07 -45.79
C SER A 847 7.31 -44.37 -46.61
N VAL A 848 8.23 -44.53 -47.56
CA VAL A 848 8.49 -45.85 -48.17
C VAL A 848 9.79 -46.41 -47.62
N THR A 849 9.65 -47.43 -46.78
CA THR A 849 10.73 -48.31 -46.33
C THR A 849 11.39 -49.03 -47.51
N THR A 850 12.70 -48.82 -47.66
CA THR A 850 13.70 -49.79 -48.16
C THR A 850 13.28 -50.80 -49.24
N GLY A 851 13.66 -50.55 -50.49
CA GLY A 851 13.41 -51.49 -51.59
C GLY A 851 14.26 -51.30 -52.85
N ALA A 852 15.50 -50.80 -52.75
CA ALA A 852 16.39 -50.64 -53.91
C ALA A 852 17.86 -50.95 -53.56
N THR A 853 18.38 -52.07 -54.07
CA THR A 853 19.80 -52.40 -54.04
C THR A 853 20.54 -51.69 -55.18
N PHE A 854 21.47 -50.81 -54.83
CA PHE A 854 22.42 -50.22 -55.79
C PHE A 854 23.68 -51.08 -55.89
N TYR A 855 24.12 -51.37 -57.12
CA TYR A 855 25.41 -52.00 -57.38
C TYR A 855 26.55 -50.95 -57.31
N PRO A 856 27.73 -51.29 -56.77
CA PRO A 856 28.84 -50.36 -56.70
C PRO A 856 29.57 -50.27 -58.06
N ASN A 857 29.32 -49.18 -58.81
CA ASN A 857 30.28 -48.50 -59.72
C ASN A 857 29.55 -47.56 -60.72
N GLN A 858 28.93 -46.49 -60.23
CA GLN A 858 28.54 -45.36 -61.09
C GLN A 858 28.88 -44.03 -60.41
N PHE A 859 29.60 -43.17 -61.13
CA PHE A 859 29.99 -41.83 -60.68
C PHE A 859 29.06 -40.79 -61.31
N ILE A 860 28.56 -39.84 -60.51
CA ILE A 860 27.86 -38.65 -60.99
C ILE A 860 28.76 -37.44 -60.77
N THR A 861 29.21 -36.83 -61.86
CA THR A 861 30.04 -35.62 -61.81
C THR A 861 29.19 -34.38 -62.07
N LEU A 862 28.98 -33.55 -61.05
CA LEU A 862 28.33 -32.24 -61.19
C LEU A 862 29.37 -31.14 -61.39
N ASN A 863 29.28 -30.39 -62.49
CA ASN A 863 30.25 -29.37 -62.88
C ASN A 863 29.76 -27.96 -62.48
N PRO A 864 30.41 -27.25 -61.54
CA PRO A 864 29.85 -26.05 -60.91
C PRO A 864 30.34 -24.74 -61.54
N SER A 865 29.82 -24.36 -62.72
CA SER A 865 30.27 -23.16 -63.45
C SER A 865 29.18 -22.19 -63.93
N THR A 866 27.91 -22.34 -63.51
CA THR A 866 26.78 -21.50 -63.97
C THR A 866 25.81 -21.05 -62.86
N LEU A 867 26.30 -20.66 -61.68
CA LEU A 867 25.47 -20.05 -60.62
C LEU A 867 26.16 -18.85 -59.95
N ASP A 868 25.42 -17.73 -59.90
CA ASP A 868 25.81 -16.45 -59.31
C ASP A 868 24.84 -16.05 -58.16
N GLY A 869 25.26 -15.14 -57.29
CA GLY A 869 24.44 -14.62 -56.18
C GLY A 869 24.36 -15.49 -54.91
N PRO A 870 23.51 -15.09 -53.93
CA PRO A 870 23.61 -15.51 -52.52
C PRO A 870 23.01 -16.89 -52.21
N ARG A 871 23.28 -17.89 -53.05
CA ARG A 871 23.00 -19.32 -52.82
C ARG A 871 24.26 -20.17 -52.68
N LYS A 872 25.41 -19.54 -52.39
CA LYS A 872 26.72 -20.20 -52.24
C LYS A 872 27.03 -20.69 -50.81
N THR A 873 26.37 -20.15 -49.79
CA THR A 873 26.63 -20.48 -48.36
C THR A 873 25.82 -21.66 -47.84
N THR A 874 24.69 -22.01 -48.47
CA THR A 874 23.83 -23.13 -48.02
C THR A 874 24.44 -24.50 -48.34
N LEU A 875 25.25 -24.62 -49.41
CA LEU A 875 25.92 -25.87 -49.76
C LEU A 875 27.14 -26.19 -48.88
N TYR A 876 27.84 -25.18 -48.36
CA TYR A 876 29.02 -25.40 -47.53
C TYR A 876 28.67 -25.93 -46.12
N LYS A 877 27.56 -25.48 -45.53
CA LYS A 877 27.11 -25.99 -44.21
C LYS A 877 26.50 -27.39 -44.24
N PHE A 878 26.00 -27.85 -45.40
CA PHE A 878 25.54 -29.23 -45.57
C PHE A 878 26.70 -30.24 -45.59
N ARG A 879 27.91 -29.79 -45.98
CA ARG A 879 29.12 -30.64 -46.02
C ARG A 879 29.72 -30.87 -44.62
N GLU A 880 29.82 -29.85 -43.77
CA GLU A 880 30.35 -30.01 -42.41
C GLU A 880 29.47 -30.89 -41.50
N HIS A 881 28.15 -30.88 -41.71
CA HIS A 881 27.24 -31.68 -40.86
C HIS A 881 27.37 -33.19 -41.12
N ILE A 882 27.68 -33.60 -42.35
CA ILE A 882 27.89 -35.01 -42.71
C ILE A 882 29.25 -35.53 -42.22
N GLU A 883 30.32 -34.74 -42.31
CA GLU A 883 31.65 -35.17 -41.83
C GLU A 883 31.73 -35.22 -40.28
N THR A 884 30.89 -34.47 -39.56
CA THR A 884 30.83 -34.55 -38.09
C THR A 884 29.99 -35.74 -37.58
N LEU A 885 28.94 -36.15 -38.29
CA LEU A 885 28.11 -37.31 -37.92
C LEU A 885 28.81 -38.67 -38.16
N LEU A 886 29.83 -38.72 -39.04
CA LEU A 886 30.59 -39.93 -39.36
C LEU A 886 31.77 -40.22 -38.40
N SER A 887 32.07 -39.34 -37.45
CA SER A 887 33.22 -39.48 -36.53
C SER A 887 32.87 -39.88 -35.09
N GLN A 888 31.60 -40.16 -34.77
CA GLN A 888 31.17 -40.65 -33.44
C GLN A 888 30.46 -42.02 -33.43
N LYS A 889 30.46 -42.77 -34.55
CA LYS A 889 29.89 -44.14 -34.60
C LYS A 889 30.87 -45.22 -35.07
N LEU A 890 32.12 -45.11 -34.60
CA LEU A 890 33.13 -46.18 -34.65
C LEU A 890 33.77 -46.36 -33.26
N MET A 891 32.93 -46.71 -32.28
CA MET A 891 33.33 -47.22 -30.95
C MET A 891 32.20 -48.05 -30.31
N ARG A 892 31.58 -48.93 -31.11
CA ARG A 892 31.02 -50.24 -30.73
C ARG A 892 30.54 -50.97 -31.98
#